data_AF-A0A6M4WUE2-F1
#
_entry.id   AF-A0A6M4WUE2-F1
#
_cell.length_a   1.000
_cell.length_b   1.000
_cell.length_c   1.000
_cell.angle_alpha   90.00
_cell.angle_beta   90.00
_cell.angle_gamma   90.00
#
_symmetry.space_group_name_H-M   'P 1'
#
loop_
_entity.id
_entity.type
_entity.pdbx_description
1 polymer ?
#
loop_
_entity_poly.entity_id
_entity_poly.type
_entity_poly.pdbx_seq_one_letter_code
_entity_poly.pdbx_strand_id
1 'polypeptide(L)'
;MDRTAQLIARPAEYAVAYDPAGPPGPPHFGAPAPGTPHLAALHRRAANVLAGNWTGTSTVPSPGLYPHQWSWDSAFIAIGLRHVSPRRAQTELETLLDAQWGDGRIPHIVFNPSVPLDAYFPSPDFWRSSTAGRAAGAPRTVQTSGIVQPPVHALAAWLVHCADPGLSRARGFLTRVYPRLAAWHRYLLHRRDLGGGGLVSVVHPWEQGMDNAPSWDAPLSRVAPAPARSFRRADLDHGAPEDRPTDLDYGRYVRLATEYRDGGYRDGGVRDAGNHDGRVQDGGHRDHRVQDGGYRDGRVQDGWDEDGLTQDGGYRAGRVQDGGHRDHRVQDGGYRDGRVQDGWDEDGLTQDGGYRAGRVQDGGHRDHRVQDGGYRDGRVQDGWDEDGRKRDGGHEDGPGAGGHGAGGAEFAVEDPAFNALLIASEHALARIAFELGATGTARHARAERLTAALVERLWDPAEGMFFCRDLRGGDPDPGRRPLTGALVPERGVSGLVPLLLPGLPREVATALVRTLRGPHFGLGTTTRLAPSYDLLGEAFDPHRYWRGPAWFNTSWLLERGLRLHGDQAGADALRRAVLDIADTSDFAEYVDPYTGEACGATGFSWTAALTLDLLHDDTTSGTGVMAGPGIPAGTDITALKGGDRG
;
A
#
# COMPACT_ATOMS: atom_id res chain seq x y z
N MET A 1 38.97 -40.58 5.31
CA MET A 1 39.81 -39.42 5.68
C MET A 1 40.39 -38.91 4.37
N ASP A 2 40.15 -37.68 3.93
CA ASP A 2 39.57 -36.51 4.63
C ASP A 2 38.32 -35.95 3.89
N ARG A 3 37.46 -35.19 4.57
CA ARG A 3 36.28 -34.49 4.02
C ARG A 3 35.98 -33.24 4.86
N THR A 4 36.56 -32.10 4.49
CA THR A 4 36.17 -30.79 5.04
C THR A 4 36.02 -29.76 3.93
N ALA A 5 34.87 -29.79 3.25
CA ALA A 5 34.42 -28.72 2.36
C ALA A 5 33.27 -27.98 3.06
N GLN A 6 33.45 -26.69 3.34
CA GLN A 6 32.46 -25.90 4.08
C GLN A 6 31.26 -25.57 3.19
N LEU A 7 30.08 -26.05 3.59
CA LEU A 7 28.81 -25.63 3.00
C LEU A 7 28.48 -24.20 3.46
N ILE A 8 28.85 -23.21 2.65
CA ILE A 8 28.27 -21.87 2.76
C ILE A 8 26.83 -21.99 2.27
N ALA A 9 25.88 -22.02 3.21
CA ALA A 9 24.46 -21.97 2.88
C ALA A 9 24.13 -20.63 2.20
N ARG A 10 23.60 -20.68 0.99
CA ARG A 10 22.95 -19.51 0.40
C ARG A 10 21.71 -19.17 1.23
N PRO A 11 21.47 -17.89 1.58
CA PRO A 11 20.16 -17.49 2.08
C PRO A 11 19.11 -17.76 1.00
N ALA A 12 17.86 -18.02 1.41
CA ALA A 12 16.78 -18.25 0.47
C ALA A 12 16.51 -17.00 -0.38
N GLU A 13 16.40 -17.18 -1.69
CA GLU A 13 15.99 -16.12 -2.60
C GLU A 13 14.46 -15.94 -2.46
N TYR A 14 14.06 -14.98 -1.62
CA TYR A 14 12.66 -14.60 -1.43
C TYR A 14 12.11 -13.98 -2.72
N ALA A 15 11.53 -14.80 -3.59
CA ALA A 15 10.84 -14.35 -4.79
C ALA A 15 9.57 -13.58 -4.41
N VAL A 16 9.45 -12.35 -4.89
CA VAL A 16 8.22 -11.54 -4.81
C VAL A 16 7.52 -11.61 -6.17
N ALA A 17 6.21 -11.28 -6.23
CA ALA A 17 5.39 -11.28 -7.46
C ALA A 17 5.92 -10.43 -8.65
N TYR A 18 7.03 -9.73 -8.45
CA TYR A 18 7.61 -8.71 -9.32
C TYR A 18 9.12 -8.85 -9.51
N ASP A 19 9.74 -9.97 -9.09
CA ASP A 19 11.06 -10.32 -9.60
C ASP A 19 10.87 -10.85 -11.04
N PRO A 20 11.37 -10.14 -12.08
CA PRO A 20 11.32 -10.69 -13.44
C PRO A 20 12.23 -11.93 -13.53
N ALA A 21 12.02 -12.73 -14.57
CA ALA A 21 12.93 -13.84 -14.88
C ALA A 21 14.39 -13.33 -14.96
N GLY A 22 15.33 -14.19 -14.53
CA GLY A 22 16.73 -13.84 -14.30
C GLY A 22 17.42 -13.16 -15.49
N PRO A 23 18.54 -12.46 -15.24
CA PRO A 23 19.11 -11.45 -16.15
C PRO A 23 19.20 -11.96 -17.60
N PRO A 24 18.60 -11.24 -18.56
CA PRO A 24 18.56 -11.70 -19.95
C PRO A 24 19.97 -11.81 -20.52
N GLY A 25 20.13 -12.71 -21.49
CA GLY A 25 21.33 -12.79 -22.30
C GLY A 25 21.61 -11.48 -23.05
N PRO A 26 22.82 -11.33 -23.64
CA PRO A 26 23.19 -10.10 -24.35
C PRO A 26 22.14 -9.73 -25.42
N PRO A 27 21.80 -8.44 -25.58
CA PRO A 27 20.62 -8.01 -26.30
C PRO A 27 20.66 -8.39 -27.78
N HIS A 28 19.94 -9.44 -28.13
CA HIS A 28 19.60 -9.73 -29.52
C HIS A 28 18.61 -8.68 -30.02
N PHE A 29 19.06 -7.78 -30.89
CA PHE A 29 18.20 -6.93 -31.72
C PHE A 29 17.48 -7.74 -32.81
N GLY A 30 16.83 -8.84 -32.42
CA GLY A 30 15.87 -9.55 -33.24
C GLY A 30 14.52 -8.82 -33.20
N ALA A 31 13.81 -8.79 -34.32
CA ALA A 31 12.41 -8.38 -34.30
C ALA A 31 11.62 -9.32 -33.36
N PRO A 32 10.60 -8.82 -32.64
CA PRO A 32 9.80 -9.66 -31.76
C PRO A 32 9.19 -10.83 -32.54
N ALA A 33 9.16 -12.01 -31.92
CA ALA A 33 8.43 -13.14 -32.47
C ALA A 33 6.97 -12.72 -32.73
N PRO A 34 6.32 -13.22 -33.80
CA PRO A 34 5.01 -12.74 -34.22
C PRO A 34 3.91 -13.20 -33.24
N GLY A 35 3.75 -12.45 -32.15
CA GLY A 35 2.49 -12.38 -31.42
C GLY A 35 1.35 -12.03 -32.39
N THR A 36 0.14 -12.49 -32.08
CA THR A 36 -0.98 -12.36 -33.02
C THR A 36 -1.15 -10.90 -33.46
N PRO A 37 -1.46 -10.61 -34.74
CA PRO A 37 -1.43 -9.23 -35.27
C PRO A 37 -2.28 -8.23 -34.48
N HIS A 38 -3.33 -8.73 -33.81
CA HIS A 38 -4.17 -8.02 -32.84
C HIS A 38 -3.41 -7.56 -31.58
N LEU A 39 -2.66 -8.43 -30.89
CA LEU A 39 -1.86 -8.04 -29.70
C LEU A 39 -0.79 -7.00 -30.06
N ALA A 40 -0.16 -7.15 -31.24
CA ALA A 40 0.78 -6.14 -31.75
C ALA A 40 0.10 -4.80 -32.09
N ALA A 41 -1.20 -4.80 -32.42
CA ALA A 41 -1.98 -3.58 -32.62
C ALA A 41 -2.40 -2.95 -31.28
N LEU A 42 -2.87 -3.74 -30.32
CA LEU A 42 -3.19 -3.32 -28.95
C LEU A 42 -1.98 -2.65 -28.28
N HIS A 43 -0.78 -3.24 -28.41
CA HIS A 43 0.48 -2.63 -27.96
C HIS A 43 0.67 -1.22 -28.55
N ARG A 44 0.50 -1.06 -29.87
CA ARG A 44 0.66 0.24 -30.53
C ARG A 44 -0.40 1.26 -30.10
N ARG A 45 -1.66 0.83 -29.93
CA ARG A 45 -2.74 1.69 -29.39
C ARG A 45 -2.38 2.20 -27.99
N ALA A 46 -1.99 1.30 -27.09
CA ALA A 46 -1.61 1.65 -25.72
C ALA A 46 -0.38 2.59 -25.67
N ALA A 47 0.66 2.31 -26.47
CA ALA A 47 1.81 3.19 -26.58
C ALA A 47 1.45 4.58 -27.15
N ASN A 48 0.46 4.66 -28.05
CA ASN A 48 -0.04 5.93 -28.58
C ASN A 48 -0.83 6.74 -27.54
N VAL A 49 -1.63 6.10 -26.67
CA VAL A 49 -2.29 6.77 -25.53
C VAL A 49 -1.24 7.42 -24.62
N LEU A 50 -0.22 6.66 -24.21
CA LEU A 50 0.90 7.19 -23.40
C LEU A 50 1.79 8.21 -24.15
N ALA A 51 1.62 8.38 -25.46
CA ALA A 51 2.27 9.45 -26.22
C ALA A 51 1.38 10.70 -26.32
N GLY A 52 0.07 10.53 -26.50
CA GLY A 52 -0.91 11.62 -26.52
C GLY A 52 -1.06 12.33 -25.18
N ASN A 53 -1.02 11.59 -24.07
CA ASN A 53 -1.17 12.13 -22.72
C ASN A 53 0.15 12.71 -22.13
N TRP A 54 1.22 12.84 -22.92
CA TRP A 54 2.52 13.31 -22.44
C TRP A 54 2.62 14.85 -22.43
N THR A 55 2.84 15.46 -21.26
CA THR A 55 2.97 16.92 -21.08
C THR A 55 4.31 17.50 -21.54
N GLY A 56 5.29 16.64 -21.84
CA GLY A 56 6.69 17.02 -22.00
C GLY A 56 7.57 16.58 -20.82
N THR A 57 7.00 16.45 -19.61
CA THR A 57 7.74 16.06 -18.39
C THR A 57 7.06 14.98 -17.54
N SER A 58 5.76 14.75 -17.73
CA SER A 58 4.95 13.75 -17.03
C SER A 58 3.75 13.35 -17.89
N THR A 59 3.02 12.32 -17.49
CA THR A 59 1.86 11.81 -18.23
C THR A 59 0.58 12.08 -17.45
N VAL A 60 -0.45 12.64 -18.11
CA VAL A 60 -1.76 12.90 -17.48
C VAL A 60 -2.65 11.65 -17.52
N PRO A 61 -3.46 11.35 -16.48
CA PRO A 61 -4.36 10.19 -16.51
C PRO A 61 -5.36 10.26 -17.67
N SER A 62 -6.00 11.42 -17.87
CA SER A 62 -6.83 11.75 -19.03
C SER A 62 -6.75 13.25 -19.34
N PRO A 63 -6.49 13.70 -20.59
CA PRO A 63 -6.22 15.12 -20.88
C PRO A 63 -7.37 16.10 -20.65
N GLY A 64 -8.62 15.62 -20.60
CA GLY A 64 -9.79 16.44 -20.25
C GLY A 64 -10.07 16.40 -18.76
N LEU A 65 -10.46 15.23 -18.25
CA LEU A 65 -10.93 15.02 -16.88
C LEU A 65 -9.84 15.21 -15.81
N TYR A 66 -8.59 14.86 -16.13
CA TYR A 66 -7.47 14.86 -15.18
C TYR A 66 -6.21 15.51 -15.81
N PRO A 67 -6.19 16.85 -16.03
CA PRO A 67 -5.20 17.53 -16.87
C PRO A 67 -3.82 17.81 -16.18
N HIS A 68 -3.47 17.03 -15.18
CA HIS A 68 -2.31 17.19 -14.29
C HIS A 68 -1.60 15.84 -14.06
N GLN A 69 -0.58 15.80 -13.21
CA GLN A 69 0.13 14.57 -12.87
C GLN A 69 -0.39 14.03 -11.52
N TRP A 70 -0.89 12.79 -11.51
CA TRP A 70 -1.33 12.09 -10.29
C TRP A 70 -0.27 11.10 -9.78
N SER A 71 -0.21 10.92 -8.46
CA SER A 71 0.90 10.27 -7.78
C SER A 71 0.95 8.74 -7.95
N TRP A 72 -0.18 8.04 -7.76
CA TRP A 72 -0.24 6.59 -8.03
C TRP A 72 -0.36 6.28 -9.53
N ASP A 73 -0.97 7.19 -10.31
CA ASP A 73 -1.05 7.10 -11.78
C ASP A 73 0.35 7.14 -12.40
N SER A 74 1.20 8.12 -12.06
CA SER A 74 2.60 8.16 -12.51
C SER A 74 3.37 6.89 -12.14
N ALA A 75 3.03 6.18 -11.05
CA ALA A 75 3.64 4.90 -10.72
C ALA A 75 3.19 3.77 -11.66
N PHE A 76 1.89 3.62 -11.91
CA PHE A 76 1.37 2.64 -12.88
C PHE A 76 1.78 2.97 -14.33
N ILE A 77 1.85 4.26 -14.67
CA ILE A 77 2.32 4.76 -15.97
C ILE A 77 3.81 4.49 -16.15
N ALA A 78 4.64 4.71 -15.13
CA ALA A 78 6.06 4.32 -15.18
C ALA A 78 6.23 2.80 -15.32
N ILE A 79 5.40 2.00 -14.64
CA ILE A 79 5.35 0.53 -14.78
C ILE A 79 5.12 0.14 -16.25
N GLY A 80 4.14 0.72 -16.95
CA GLY A 80 3.92 0.43 -18.38
C GLY A 80 4.95 1.05 -19.33
N LEU A 81 5.36 2.30 -19.08
CA LEU A 81 6.36 3.02 -19.88
C LEU A 81 7.72 2.30 -19.91
N ARG A 82 8.04 1.47 -18.92
CA ARG A 82 9.34 0.75 -18.90
C ARG A 82 9.55 -0.15 -20.13
N HIS A 83 8.46 -0.64 -20.74
CA HIS A 83 8.52 -1.49 -21.93
C HIS A 83 8.63 -0.72 -23.25
N VAL A 84 8.33 0.58 -23.24
CA VAL A 84 8.35 1.45 -24.45
C VAL A 84 9.51 2.45 -24.41
N SER A 85 9.84 2.97 -23.22
CA SER A 85 10.98 3.85 -22.98
C SER A 85 11.31 3.88 -21.48
N PRO A 86 12.26 3.04 -21.01
CA PRO A 86 12.79 3.10 -19.65
C PRO A 86 13.23 4.51 -19.23
N ARG A 87 13.74 5.32 -20.18
CA ARG A 87 14.08 6.73 -19.93
C ARG A 87 12.86 7.57 -19.54
N ARG A 88 11.73 7.48 -20.26
CA ARG A 88 10.49 8.20 -19.88
C ARG A 88 9.94 7.69 -18.55
N ALA A 89 9.96 6.38 -18.31
CA ALA A 89 9.49 5.80 -17.06
C ALA A 89 10.29 6.30 -15.83
N GLN A 90 11.61 6.44 -15.98
CA GLN A 90 12.45 7.08 -14.96
C GLN A 90 12.09 8.56 -14.80
N THR A 91 11.92 9.31 -15.89
CA THR A 91 11.53 10.74 -15.84
C THR A 91 10.19 10.95 -15.13
N GLU A 92 9.18 10.11 -15.39
CA GLU A 92 7.85 10.17 -14.77
C GLU A 92 7.91 10.11 -13.23
N LEU A 93 8.77 9.23 -12.70
CA LEU A 93 9.01 9.10 -11.26
C LEU A 93 9.91 10.22 -10.71
N GLU A 94 10.90 10.67 -11.49
CA GLU A 94 11.77 11.79 -11.09
C GLU A 94 10.99 13.10 -10.95
N THR A 95 10.07 13.41 -11.87
CA THR A 95 9.27 14.65 -11.83
C THR A 95 8.20 14.66 -10.75
N LEU A 96 7.56 13.52 -10.47
CA LEU A 96 6.69 13.38 -9.29
C LEU A 96 7.47 13.62 -7.98
N LEU A 97 8.67 13.04 -7.87
CA LEU A 97 9.50 13.22 -6.68
C LEU A 97 10.05 14.65 -6.53
N ASP A 98 10.18 15.41 -7.62
CA ASP A 98 10.51 16.85 -7.58
C ASP A 98 9.39 17.74 -6.99
N ALA A 99 8.18 17.21 -6.82
CA ALA A 99 7.10 17.83 -6.07
C ALA A 99 7.00 17.37 -4.59
N GLN A 100 7.88 16.47 -4.13
CA GLN A 100 7.92 15.99 -2.74
C GLN A 100 8.18 17.16 -1.76
N TRP A 101 7.46 17.17 -0.63
CA TRP A 101 7.64 18.19 0.40
C TRP A 101 8.80 17.86 1.35
N GLY A 102 9.30 18.87 2.07
CA GLY A 102 10.42 18.74 3.02
C GLY A 102 10.18 17.80 4.21
N ASP A 103 8.92 17.50 4.57
CA ASP A 103 8.59 16.48 5.57
C ASP A 103 8.64 15.03 5.02
N GLY A 104 8.82 14.88 3.71
CA GLY A 104 8.88 13.60 2.99
C GLY A 104 7.60 13.22 2.24
N ARG A 105 6.46 13.90 2.42
CA ARG A 105 5.21 13.50 1.75
C ARG A 105 5.30 13.69 0.22
N ILE A 106 4.76 12.72 -0.52
CA ILE A 106 4.49 12.87 -1.96
C ILE A 106 3.02 13.30 -2.09
N PRO A 107 2.71 14.49 -2.64
CA PRO A 107 1.32 14.95 -2.82
C PRO A 107 0.63 14.12 -3.91
N HIS A 108 -0.70 13.99 -3.87
CA HIS A 108 -1.41 13.22 -4.90
C HIS A 108 -1.50 13.90 -6.26
N ILE A 109 -1.46 15.25 -6.33
CA ILE A 109 -1.42 16.02 -7.58
C ILE A 109 -0.17 16.90 -7.60
N VAL A 110 0.51 16.90 -8.75
CA VAL A 110 1.43 17.96 -9.18
C VAL A 110 0.75 18.75 -10.29
N PHE A 111 0.47 20.03 -10.04
CA PHE A 111 -0.34 20.85 -10.94
C PHE A 111 0.48 21.32 -12.15
N ASN A 112 -0.06 21.11 -13.35
CA ASN A 112 0.53 21.58 -14.60
C ASN A 112 0.26 23.11 -14.75
N PRO A 113 1.29 23.99 -14.76
CA PRO A 113 1.10 25.44 -14.81
C PRO A 113 0.59 25.96 -16.17
N SER A 114 0.55 25.10 -17.20
CA SER A 114 -0.02 25.44 -18.52
C SER A 114 -1.54 25.24 -18.60
N VAL A 115 -2.18 24.74 -17.53
CA VAL A 115 -3.61 24.42 -17.48
C VAL A 115 -4.38 25.52 -16.72
N PRO A 116 -5.55 25.98 -17.22
CA PRO A 116 -6.39 26.95 -16.51
C PRO A 116 -6.83 26.47 -15.12
N LEU A 117 -6.97 27.40 -14.16
CA LEU A 117 -7.35 27.10 -12.77
C LEU A 117 -8.77 26.52 -12.66
N ASP A 118 -9.64 26.83 -13.62
CA ASP A 118 -11.04 26.38 -13.69
C ASP A 118 -11.22 25.05 -14.44
N ALA A 119 -10.18 24.52 -15.08
CA ALA A 119 -10.22 23.23 -15.80
C ALA A 119 -10.15 22.00 -14.88
N TYR A 120 -9.85 22.17 -13.59
CA TYR A 120 -9.91 21.11 -12.59
C TYR A 120 -10.17 21.67 -11.19
N PHE A 121 -11.07 21.04 -10.44
CA PHE A 121 -11.37 21.38 -9.05
C PHE A 121 -11.25 20.15 -8.13
N PRO A 122 -10.55 20.24 -6.97
CA PRO A 122 -10.00 21.45 -6.36
C PRO A 122 -8.67 21.92 -6.95
N SER A 123 -8.62 23.20 -7.29
CA SER A 123 -7.58 23.89 -8.06
C SER A 123 -6.36 24.31 -7.22
N PRO A 124 -5.24 24.73 -7.85
CA PRO A 124 -4.04 25.23 -7.14
C PRO A 124 -4.32 26.34 -6.10
N ASP A 125 -5.27 27.23 -6.39
CA ASP A 125 -5.68 28.35 -5.53
C ASP A 125 -6.70 27.95 -4.45
N PHE A 126 -7.38 26.80 -4.59
CA PHE A 126 -8.04 26.14 -3.46
C PHE A 126 -7.01 25.55 -2.49
N TRP A 127 -6.02 24.79 -2.98
CA TRP A 127 -5.03 24.13 -2.12
C TRP A 127 -4.06 25.14 -1.48
N ARG A 128 -3.50 26.08 -2.26
CA ARG A 128 -2.56 27.12 -1.76
C ARG A 128 -1.29 26.54 -1.12
N SER A 129 -0.85 25.34 -1.51
CA SER A 129 0.18 24.56 -0.80
C SER A 129 1.49 25.32 -0.59
N SER A 130 1.96 26.06 -1.60
CA SER A 130 3.15 26.93 -1.52
C SER A 130 3.08 28.06 -0.48
N THR A 131 1.90 28.32 0.09
CA THR A 131 1.69 29.25 1.23
C THR A 131 1.31 28.50 2.52
N ALA A 132 0.23 27.72 2.52
CA ALA A 132 -0.28 27.04 3.73
C ALA A 132 0.58 25.82 4.15
N GLY A 133 1.14 25.09 3.19
CA GLY A 133 2.05 23.95 3.41
C GLY A 133 3.51 24.34 3.66
N ARG A 134 3.81 25.64 3.71
CA ARG A 134 5.18 26.15 3.91
C ARG A 134 5.85 25.63 5.18
N ALA A 135 5.08 25.44 6.26
CA ALA A 135 5.58 24.90 7.52
C ALA A 135 5.88 23.39 7.46
N ALA A 136 5.21 22.65 6.57
CA ALA A 136 5.49 21.23 6.27
C ALA A 136 6.49 21.06 5.10
N GLY A 137 7.10 22.15 4.63
CA GLY A 137 8.12 22.13 3.59
C GLY A 137 7.59 21.98 2.16
N ALA A 138 6.36 22.39 1.87
CA ALA A 138 5.81 22.39 0.51
C ALA A 138 6.71 23.16 -0.50
N PRO A 139 6.84 22.68 -1.75
CA PRO A 139 7.59 23.38 -2.80
C PRO A 139 7.17 24.84 -2.98
N ARG A 140 8.16 25.70 -3.29
CA ARG A 140 7.93 27.16 -3.43
C ARG A 140 7.38 27.58 -4.79
N THR A 141 7.67 26.81 -5.83
CA THR A 141 7.40 27.14 -7.24
C THR A 141 6.38 26.19 -7.86
N VAL A 142 6.58 24.88 -7.68
CA VAL A 142 5.62 23.83 -8.06
C VAL A 142 4.38 23.95 -7.16
N GLN A 143 3.18 24.03 -7.75
CA GLN A 143 1.94 23.91 -6.98
C GLN A 143 1.52 22.45 -6.91
N THR A 144 0.96 22.06 -5.76
CA THR A 144 0.59 20.66 -5.47
C THR A 144 -0.73 20.62 -4.70
N SER A 145 -1.40 19.47 -4.65
CA SER A 145 -2.31 19.19 -3.54
C SER A 145 -1.51 19.00 -2.24
N GLY A 146 -2.17 18.88 -1.08
CA GLY A 146 -1.47 18.71 0.21
C GLY A 146 -1.73 17.41 0.97
N ILE A 147 -2.67 16.61 0.47
CA ILE A 147 -2.92 15.22 0.88
C ILE A 147 -2.25 14.25 -0.11
N VAL A 148 -2.02 13.01 0.32
CA VAL A 148 -1.15 12.02 -0.37
C VAL A 148 -1.94 11.00 -1.19
N GLN A 149 -1.29 9.95 -1.73
CA GLN A 149 -1.93 8.83 -2.45
C GLN A 149 -1.17 7.51 -2.15
N PRO A 150 -1.67 6.32 -2.56
CA PRO A 150 -1.06 5.04 -2.22
C PRO A 150 0.41 4.90 -2.67
N PRO A 151 1.30 4.32 -1.84
CA PRO A 151 2.75 4.35 -2.05
C PRO A 151 3.26 3.27 -3.02
N VAL A 152 2.80 3.25 -4.27
CA VAL A 152 3.25 2.29 -5.31
C VAL A 152 4.64 2.63 -5.86
N HIS A 153 5.20 3.78 -5.48
CA HIS A 153 6.35 4.42 -6.14
C HIS A 153 7.66 3.63 -6.08
N ALA A 154 7.94 2.90 -5.00
CA ALA A 154 9.18 2.12 -4.89
C ALA A 154 9.11 0.81 -5.69
N LEU A 155 7.95 0.16 -5.74
CA LEU A 155 7.70 -0.95 -6.65
C LEU A 155 7.88 -0.52 -8.12
N ALA A 156 7.30 0.62 -8.50
CA ALA A 156 7.50 1.18 -9.84
C ALA A 156 8.99 1.49 -10.12
N ALA A 157 9.70 2.12 -9.19
CA ALA A 157 11.13 2.41 -9.35
C ALA A 157 12.01 1.15 -9.47
N TRP A 158 11.69 0.07 -8.75
CA TRP A 158 12.38 -1.22 -8.88
C TRP A 158 12.13 -1.83 -10.27
N LEU A 159 10.87 -1.96 -10.68
CA LEU A 159 10.51 -2.50 -12.01
C LEU A 159 11.15 -1.70 -13.15
N VAL A 160 11.15 -0.37 -13.06
CA VAL A 160 11.78 0.55 -14.03
C VAL A 160 13.32 0.43 -14.06
N HIS A 161 13.96 0.10 -12.94
CA HIS A 161 15.36 -0.29 -12.94
C HIS A 161 15.57 -1.63 -13.65
N CYS A 162 14.79 -2.66 -13.32
CA CYS A 162 14.95 -4.01 -13.88
C CYS A 162 14.79 -4.08 -15.40
N ALA A 163 13.97 -3.19 -16.00
CA ALA A 163 13.78 -3.12 -17.45
C ALA A 163 15.02 -2.59 -18.21
N ASP A 164 15.82 -1.70 -17.60
CA ASP A 164 17.13 -1.29 -18.13
C ASP A 164 18.09 -0.91 -16.99
N PRO A 165 18.76 -1.90 -16.37
CA PRO A 165 19.73 -1.65 -15.31
C PRO A 165 20.95 -0.86 -15.80
N GLY A 166 21.27 -0.95 -17.10
CA GLY A 166 22.37 -0.22 -17.73
C GLY A 166 22.11 1.28 -17.75
N LEU A 167 20.99 1.70 -18.33
CA LEU A 167 20.52 3.10 -18.29
C LEU A 167 20.27 3.57 -16.86
N SER A 168 19.66 2.74 -16.01
CA SER A 168 19.39 3.10 -14.62
C SER A 168 20.68 3.43 -13.85
N ARG A 169 21.74 2.63 -14.02
CA ARG A 169 23.06 2.90 -13.41
C ARG A 169 23.77 4.07 -14.08
N ALA A 170 23.79 4.13 -15.41
CA ALA A 170 24.42 5.22 -16.18
C ALA A 170 23.78 6.59 -15.91
N ARG A 171 22.48 6.63 -15.62
CA ARG A 171 21.78 7.84 -15.16
C ARG A 171 21.85 8.06 -13.66
N GLY A 172 22.31 7.11 -12.84
CA GLY A 172 22.25 7.18 -11.37
C GLY A 172 20.83 7.29 -10.81
N PHE A 173 19.86 6.64 -11.46
CA PHE A 173 18.42 6.77 -11.16
C PHE A 173 18.09 6.31 -9.73
N LEU A 174 18.38 5.05 -9.38
CA LEU A 174 18.12 4.52 -8.04
C LEU A 174 18.81 5.33 -6.94
N THR A 175 20.03 5.80 -7.17
CA THR A 175 20.79 6.64 -6.24
C THR A 175 20.08 7.98 -5.94
N ARG A 176 19.35 8.56 -6.90
CA ARG A 176 18.52 9.75 -6.67
C ARG A 176 17.18 9.44 -5.99
N VAL A 177 16.48 8.40 -6.45
CA VAL A 177 15.10 8.16 -5.97
C VAL A 177 15.04 7.44 -4.63
N TYR A 178 16.01 6.57 -4.30
CA TYR A 178 16.03 5.82 -3.04
C TYR A 178 15.92 6.69 -1.78
N PRO A 179 16.72 7.75 -1.55
CA PRO A 179 16.57 8.58 -0.34
C PRO A 179 15.23 9.32 -0.27
N ARG A 180 14.64 9.66 -1.42
CA ARG A 180 13.33 10.33 -1.53
C ARG A 180 12.19 9.38 -1.18
N LEU A 181 12.20 8.18 -1.75
CA LEU A 181 11.28 7.09 -1.42
C LEU A 181 11.43 6.64 0.05
N ALA A 182 12.66 6.61 0.56
CA ALA A 182 12.94 6.31 1.97
C ALA A 182 12.35 7.38 2.91
N ALA A 183 12.41 8.66 2.55
CA ALA A 183 11.78 9.76 3.29
C ALA A 183 10.25 9.71 3.21
N TRP A 184 9.68 9.34 2.06
CA TRP A 184 8.25 9.14 1.85
C TRP A 184 7.67 8.04 2.75
N HIS A 185 8.33 6.88 2.78
CA HIS A 185 7.97 5.80 3.70
C HIS A 185 8.10 6.21 5.17
N ARG A 186 9.16 6.96 5.51
CA ARG A 186 9.34 7.49 6.87
C ARG A 186 8.22 8.44 7.26
N TYR A 187 7.83 9.37 6.37
CA TYR A 187 6.67 10.25 6.58
C TYR A 187 5.42 9.43 6.92
N LEU A 188 5.05 8.46 6.09
CA LEU A 188 3.86 7.63 6.31
C LEU A 188 3.88 6.94 7.68
N LEU A 189 4.97 6.24 7.99
CA LEU A 189 5.11 5.42 9.19
C LEU A 189 5.23 6.21 10.51
N HIS A 190 5.53 7.52 10.46
CA HIS A 190 5.72 8.36 11.67
C HIS A 190 4.68 9.49 11.79
N ARG A 191 4.04 9.88 10.68
CA ARG A 191 3.06 10.99 10.63
C ARG A 191 1.63 10.49 10.44
N ARG A 192 1.45 9.29 9.89
CA ARG A 192 0.15 8.72 9.56
C ARG A 192 -0.19 7.42 10.28
N ASP A 193 0.62 6.93 11.21
CA ASP A 193 0.18 5.93 12.19
C ASP A 193 -0.67 6.60 13.28
N LEU A 194 -1.88 7.06 12.91
CA LEU A 194 -2.80 7.75 13.83
C LEU A 194 -3.52 6.77 14.76
N GLY A 195 -3.44 5.47 14.47
CA GLY A 195 -3.97 4.38 15.29
C GLY A 195 -2.97 3.82 16.30
N GLY A 196 -1.70 4.23 16.24
CA GLY A 196 -0.61 3.70 17.07
C GLY A 196 -0.36 2.19 16.87
N GLY A 197 -0.71 1.68 15.69
CA GLY A 197 -0.74 0.25 15.37
C GLY A 197 0.25 -0.17 14.29
N GLY A 198 1.14 0.72 13.86
CA GLY A 198 2.06 0.51 12.75
C GLY A 198 1.43 0.59 11.36
N LEU A 199 0.12 0.82 11.24
CA LEU A 199 -0.58 0.95 9.96
C LEU A 199 -0.86 2.41 9.62
N VAL A 200 -0.76 2.73 8.33
CA VAL A 200 -1.07 4.06 7.81
C VAL A 200 -2.58 4.31 7.82
N SER A 201 -2.93 5.47 8.35
CA SER A 201 -4.25 6.07 8.29
C SER A 201 -4.34 7.12 7.16
N VAL A 202 -5.36 6.99 6.30
CA VAL A 202 -5.79 8.07 5.42
C VAL A 202 -6.65 9.07 6.20
N VAL A 203 -6.48 10.37 5.94
CA VAL A 203 -7.25 11.47 6.58
C VAL A 203 -8.24 12.12 5.62
N HIS A 204 -8.33 11.61 4.39
CA HIS A 204 -9.27 12.06 3.37
C HIS A 204 -9.51 10.90 2.36
N PRO A 205 -10.75 10.62 1.88
CA PRO A 205 -11.03 9.53 0.93
C PRO A 205 -10.12 9.50 -0.31
N TRP A 206 -9.92 10.66 -0.97
CA TRP A 206 -8.96 10.86 -2.07
C TRP A 206 -7.53 10.35 -1.81
N GLU A 207 -7.09 10.18 -0.56
CA GLU A 207 -5.75 9.63 -0.28
C GLU A 207 -5.65 8.13 -0.53
N GLN A 208 -6.76 7.42 -0.56
CA GLN A 208 -6.79 5.98 -0.80
C GLN A 208 -6.91 5.67 -2.30
N GLY A 209 -7.46 6.61 -3.09
CA GLY A 209 -7.64 6.48 -4.54
C GLY A 209 -8.99 5.91 -4.98
N MET A 210 -9.81 5.43 -4.04
CA MET A 210 -11.18 4.93 -4.29
C MET A 210 -12.25 5.87 -3.74
N ASP A 211 -12.31 7.10 -4.27
CA ASP A 211 -12.85 8.30 -3.60
C ASP A 211 -14.24 8.15 -2.96
N ASN A 212 -15.17 7.46 -3.62
CA ASN A 212 -16.56 7.28 -3.17
C ASN A 212 -16.91 5.83 -2.76
N ALA A 213 -15.90 4.99 -2.48
CA ALA A 213 -16.13 3.62 -2.04
C ALA A 213 -17.01 3.58 -0.77
N PRO A 214 -17.96 2.63 -0.63
CA PRO A 214 -18.90 2.62 0.50
C PRO A 214 -18.25 2.54 1.88
N SER A 215 -17.02 2.00 1.96
CA SER A 215 -16.15 2.04 3.15
C SER A 215 -15.97 3.42 3.79
N TRP A 216 -16.19 4.50 3.03
CA TRP A 216 -16.12 5.87 3.54
C TRP A 216 -17.44 6.42 4.05
N ASP A 217 -18.60 5.82 3.75
CA ASP A 217 -19.91 6.41 4.07
C ASP A 217 -20.14 6.52 5.58
N ALA A 218 -19.86 5.43 6.31
CA ALA A 218 -19.91 5.43 7.76
C ALA A 218 -18.90 6.43 8.37
N PRO A 219 -17.61 6.47 8.01
CA PRO A 219 -16.68 7.55 8.40
C PRO A 219 -17.13 8.98 8.03
N LEU A 220 -17.62 9.22 6.82
CA LEU A 220 -18.00 10.53 6.29
C LEU A 220 -19.29 11.08 6.91
N SER A 221 -20.17 10.23 7.44
CA SER A 221 -21.40 10.66 8.12
C SER A 221 -21.19 11.63 9.30
N ARG A 222 -19.99 11.61 9.94
CA ARG A 222 -19.59 12.57 10.98
C ARG A 222 -19.32 13.98 10.41
N VAL A 223 -18.84 14.05 9.17
CA VAL A 223 -18.33 15.29 8.56
C VAL A 223 -19.49 16.15 8.07
N ALA A 224 -19.57 17.39 8.59
CA ALA A 224 -20.51 18.40 8.10
C ALA A 224 -20.07 18.91 6.70
N PRO A 225 -20.90 18.81 5.65
CA PRO A 225 -20.52 19.23 4.31
C PRO A 225 -20.29 20.74 4.23
N ALA A 226 -19.31 21.14 3.40
CA ALA A 226 -19.17 22.53 2.96
C ALA A 226 -20.44 23.00 2.23
N PRO A 227 -20.89 24.26 2.40
CA PRO A 227 -22.10 24.75 1.73
C PRO A 227 -21.96 24.63 0.21
N ALA A 228 -22.95 24.07 -0.49
CA ALA A 228 -22.86 23.80 -1.94
C ALA A 228 -22.43 25.02 -2.77
N ARG A 229 -22.88 26.24 -2.39
CA ARG A 229 -22.47 27.52 -3.02
C ARG A 229 -21.02 27.96 -2.77
N SER A 230 -20.18 27.16 -2.12
CA SER A 230 -18.78 27.50 -1.78
C SER A 230 -17.74 26.87 -2.72
N PHE A 231 -18.19 26.02 -3.65
CA PHE A 231 -17.36 25.42 -4.69
C PHE A 231 -18.15 25.32 -6.01
N ARG A 232 -17.44 25.11 -7.13
CA ARG A 232 -18.02 24.62 -8.39
C ARG A 232 -17.27 23.34 -8.75
N ARG A 233 -18.01 22.31 -9.14
CA ARG A 233 -17.47 21.07 -9.70
C ARG A 233 -17.10 21.27 -11.17
N ALA A 234 -15.93 20.77 -11.55
CA ALA A 234 -15.44 20.74 -12.93
C ALA A 234 -15.48 19.30 -13.52
N ASP A 235 -15.56 18.27 -12.68
CA ASP A 235 -15.68 16.87 -13.12
C ASP A 235 -17.01 16.60 -13.85
N LEU A 236 -18.07 17.33 -13.47
CA LEU A 236 -19.38 17.30 -14.14
C LEU A 236 -19.39 17.94 -15.53
N ASP A 237 -18.39 18.76 -15.88
CA ASP A 237 -18.24 19.27 -17.25
C ASP A 237 -17.63 18.19 -18.20
N HIS A 238 -17.20 17.04 -17.66
CA HIS A 238 -16.40 16.01 -18.35
C HIS A 238 -16.89 14.55 -18.14
N GLY A 239 -18.00 14.31 -17.43
CA GLY A 239 -18.57 12.98 -17.22
C GLY A 239 -20.04 13.02 -16.81
N ALA A 240 -20.76 11.89 -16.92
CA ALA A 240 -22.17 11.82 -16.53
C ALA A 240 -22.34 12.01 -15.00
N PRO A 241 -23.33 12.78 -14.53
CA PRO A 241 -23.54 12.98 -13.09
C PRO A 241 -23.87 11.70 -12.32
N GLU A 242 -24.55 10.73 -12.93
CA GLU A 242 -24.83 9.42 -12.33
C GLU A 242 -23.58 8.56 -12.07
N ASP A 243 -22.51 8.74 -12.88
CA ASP A 243 -21.27 7.96 -12.78
C ASP A 243 -20.31 8.48 -11.69
N ARG A 244 -20.63 9.60 -11.03
CA ARG A 244 -19.70 10.39 -10.21
C ARG A 244 -20.16 10.51 -8.73
N PRO A 245 -19.29 10.96 -7.80
CA PRO A 245 -19.70 11.22 -6.43
C PRO A 245 -20.79 12.31 -6.36
N THR A 246 -21.62 12.31 -5.31
CA THR A 246 -22.70 13.31 -5.18
C THR A 246 -22.18 14.66 -4.68
N ASP A 247 -22.99 15.71 -4.80
CA ASP A 247 -22.65 17.04 -4.25
C ASP A 247 -22.58 17.05 -2.71
N LEU A 248 -23.25 16.11 -2.03
CA LEU A 248 -23.12 15.90 -0.59
C LEU A 248 -21.72 15.34 -0.26
N ASP A 249 -21.24 14.37 -1.05
CA ASP A 249 -19.91 13.78 -0.90
C ASP A 249 -18.83 14.82 -1.19
N TYR A 250 -18.95 15.53 -2.30
CA TYR A 250 -18.08 16.67 -2.64
C TYR A 250 -18.08 17.75 -1.55
N GLY A 251 -19.23 18.06 -0.95
CA GLY A 251 -19.30 18.96 0.20
C GLY A 251 -18.43 18.50 1.37
N ARG A 252 -18.43 17.20 1.68
CA ARG A 252 -17.58 16.63 2.74
C ARG A 252 -16.09 16.59 2.36
N TYR A 253 -15.77 16.25 1.11
CA TYR A 253 -14.39 16.28 0.61
C TYR A 253 -13.81 17.71 0.69
N VAL A 254 -14.56 18.70 0.18
CA VAL A 254 -14.19 20.12 0.24
C VAL A 254 -14.05 20.61 1.69
N ARG A 255 -14.85 20.10 2.64
CA ARG A 255 -14.69 20.38 4.08
C ARG A 255 -13.35 19.86 4.60
N LEU A 256 -13.08 18.56 4.49
CA LEU A 256 -11.87 17.93 5.01
C LEU A 256 -10.60 18.56 4.40
N ALA A 257 -10.58 18.78 3.08
CA ALA A 257 -9.47 19.41 2.39
C ALA A 257 -9.27 20.89 2.80
N THR A 258 -10.36 21.63 3.05
CA THR A 258 -10.32 23.00 3.59
C THR A 258 -9.72 23.05 4.99
N GLU A 259 -10.21 22.22 5.91
CA GLU A 259 -9.73 22.21 7.29
C GLU A 259 -8.29 21.71 7.43
N TYR A 260 -7.90 20.72 6.62
CA TYR A 260 -6.52 20.23 6.62
C TYR A 260 -5.55 21.28 6.06
N ARG A 261 -5.93 22.00 4.99
CA ARG A 261 -5.19 23.18 4.49
C ARG A 261 -5.06 24.27 5.56
N ASP A 262 -6.17 24.69 6.15
CA ASP A 262 -6.20 25.85 7.06
C ASP A 262 -5.62 25.51 8.45
N GLY A 263 -5.60 24.23 8.83
CA GLY A 263 -4.80 23.70 9.94
C GLY A 263 -3.28 23.67 9.67
N GLY A 264 -2.83 24.04 8.47
CA GLY A 264 -1.43 24.06 8.05
C GLY A 264 -0.88 22.70 7.60
N TYR A 265 -1.74 21.83 7.06
CA TYR A 265 -1.46 20.45 6.64
C TYR A 265 -0.86 19.55 7.72
N ARG A 266 -1.16 19.86 8.98
CA ARG A 266 -0.69 19.09 10.14
C ARG A 266 -1.44 17.78 10.26
N ASP A 267 -0.69 16.69 10.21
CA ASP A 267 -1.18 15.34 10.47
C ASP A 267 -1.66 15.20 11.92
N GLY A 268 -2.87 14.67 12.10
CA GLY A 268 -3.67 14.85 13.31
C GLY A 268 -3.30 13.95 14.49
N GLY A 269 -2.16 14.21 15.14
CA GLY A 269 -2.05 13.93 16.57
C GLY A 269 -0.93 13.00 17.06
N VAL A 270 0.31 13.47 17.03
CA VAL A 270 1.17 13.37 18.22
C VAL A 270 1.47 14.79 18.67
N ARG A 271 1.31 15.08 19.96
CA ARG A 271 1.87 16.30 20.54
C ARG A 271 3.37 16.09 20.65
N ASP A 272 4.15 16.84 19.89
CA ASP A 272 5.46 17.24 20.42
C ASP A 272 5.18 17.90 21.77
N ALA A 273 5.56 17.21 22.84
CA ALA A 273 5.57 17.77 24.18
C ALA A 273 6.70 18.80 24.20
N GLY A 274 6.40 20.00 23.67
CA GLY A 274 7.35 21.08 23.57
C GLY A 274 8.01 21.28 24.92
N ASN A 275 9.31 21.00 24.99
CA ASN A 275 10.12 21.22 26.18
C ASN A 275 10.28 22.73 26.34
N HIS A 276 9.24 23.38 26.85
CA HIS A 276 9.26 24.77 27.22
C HIS A 276 10.38 24.95 28.25
N ASP A 277 11.35 25.81 27.94
CA ASP A 277 12.43 26.19 28.84
C ASP A 277 11.85 26.89 30.09
N GLY A 278 11.42 26.07 31.04
CA GLY A 278 11.07 26.49 32.39
C GLY A 278 12.33 27.00 33.05
N ARG A 279 12.52 28.32 33.03
CA ARG A 279 13.61 29.01 33.74
C ARG A 279 13.55 28.69 35.24
N VAL A 280 14.29 27.66 35.66
CA VAL A 280 14.65 27.47 37.06
C VAL A 280 15.91 28.30 37.32
N GLN A 281 15.77 29.37 38.10
CA GLN A 281 16.90 30.19 38.55
C GLN A 281 17.27 29.89 40.01
N ASP A 282 18.58 29.93 40.23
CA ASP A 282 19.32 30.16 41.48
C ASP A 282 19.38 29.08 42.57
N GLY A 283 20.59 28.96 43.13
CA GLY A 283 20.97 28.10 44.26
C GLY A 283 22.03 27.05 43.91
N GLY A 284 23.34 27.31 43.97
CA GLY A 284 24.05 28.57 44.24
C GLY A 284 25.50 28.34 44.71
N HIS A 285 26.42 29.27 44.41
CA HIS A 285 27.85 29.30 44.79
C HIS A 285 28.77 28.22 44.14
N ARG A 286 30.06 28.46 43.85
CA ARG A 286 30.87 29.71 43.68
C ARG A 286 32.19 29.34 42.97
N ASP A 287 32.73 30.25 42.13
CA ASP A 287 34.16 30.60 41.94
C ASP A 287 35.21 29.49 41.58
N HIS A 288 36.18 29.67 40.67
CA HIS A 288 36.71 30.85 39.95
C HIS A 288 37.21 30.51 38.51
N ARG A 289 37.59 31.55 37.76
CA ARG A 289 38.07 31.57 36.34
C ARG A 289 39.36 30.79 36.07
N VAL A 290 39.59 30.40 34.80
CA VAL A 290 40.59 31.04 33.89
C VAL A 290 40.07 31.08 32.43
N GLN A 291 40.51 32.10 31.70
CA GLN A 291 40.45 32.36 30.24
C GLN A 291 41.27 31.33 29.40
N ASP A 292 41.34 31.32 28.06
CA ASP A 292 40.70 32.08 26.96
C ASP A 292 40.72 31.23 25.67
N GLY A 293 40.03 31.65 24.60
CA GLY A 293 40.29 31.14 23.24
C GLY A 293 39.04 30.79 22.42
N GLY A 294 38.48 31.78 21.70
CA GLY A 294 37.33 31.57 20.82
C GLY A 294 37.69 31.31 19.35
N TYR A 295 36.87 30.49 18.67
CA TYR A 295 36.73 30.47 17.21
C TYR A 295 35.24 30.41 16.82
N ARG A 296 34.93 30.68 15.56
CA ARG A 296 33.56 30.93 15.07
C ARG A 296 32.87 29.69 14.51
N ASP A 297 31.54 29.68 14.70
CA ASP A 297 30.51 29.20 13.78
C ASP A 297 30.74 27.84 13.08
N GLY A 298 30.14 26.80 13.66
CA GLY A 298 29.96 25.49 13.03
C GLY A 298 28.52 25.04 13.21
N ARG A 299 27.85 24.66 12.11
CA ARG A 299 26.49 24.12 12.18
C ARG A 299 26.50 22.77 12.91
N VAL A 300 25.52 22.56 13.78
CA VAL A 300 25.21 21.21 14.27
C VAL A 300 24.77 20.36 13.07
N GLN A 301 25.34 19.16 12.95
CA GLN A 301 24.96 18.16 11.95
C GLN A 301 24.57 16.90 12.72
N ASP A 302 23.26 16.66 12.80
CA ASP A 302 22.72 15.56 13.60
C ASP A 302 22.91 14.20 12.91
N GLY A 303 23.31 13.21 13.72
CA GLY A 303 23.20 11.76 13.53
C GLY A 303 23.27 11.19 12.11
N TRP A 304 24.44 10.62 11.76
CA TRP A 304 24.48 9.52 10.79
C TRP A 304 24.27 8.20 11.52
N ASP A 305 23.35 7.35 11.03
CA ASP A 305 23.34 5.92 11.37
C ASP A 305 24.47 5.23 10.58
N GLU A 306 25.43 4.59 11.26
CA GLU A 306 26.64 4.03 10.64
C GLU A 306 26.45 2.64 10.03
N ASP A 307 26.02 2.57 8.76
CA ASP A 307 26.32 1.42 7.88
C ASP A 307 27.72 1.62 7.24
N GLY A 308 28.77 1.33 8.02
CA GLY A 308 30.16 1.66 7.67
C GLY A 308 30.79 0.79 6.57
N LEU A 309 31.13 1.39 5.43
CA LEU A 309 32.00 0.79 4.41
C LEU A 309 33.48 1.10 4.69
N THR A 310 34.26 0.11 5.12
CA THR A 310 35.73 0.19 5.18
C THR A 310 36.38 -0.66 4.08
N GLN A 311 37.17 -0.03 3.20
CA GLN A 311 38.02 -0.72 2.21
C GLN A 311 39.39 -1.13 2.79
N ASP A 312 40.06 -2.05 2.10
CA ASP A 312 41.28 -2.72 2.56
C ASP A 312 42.49 -1.81 2.83
N GLY A 313 43.25 -2.16 3.87
CA GLY A 313 44.53 -1.56 4.24
C GLY A 313 45.49 -2.60 4.84
N GLY A 314 45.99 -3.52 4.00
CA GLY A 314 46.74 -4.69 4.45
C GLY A 314 48.20 -4.42 4.84
N TYR A 315 48.58 -4.79 6.06
CA TYR A 315 49.97 -4.82 6.54
C TYR A 315 50.28 -6.14 7.28
N ARG A 316 51.55 -6.58 7.24
CA ARG A 316 52.00 -7.87 7.81
C ARG A 316 53.00 -7.70 8.96
N ALA A 317 52.88 -8.63 9.91
CA ALA A 317 53.92 -9.17 10.79
C ALA A 317 54.49 -8.27 11.92
N GLY A 318 54.30 -8.74 13.15
CA GLY A 318 55.13 -8.44 14.32
C GLY A 318 55.04 -9.61 15.29
N ARG A 319 56.17 -10.29 15.57
CA ARG A 319 56.25 -11.29 16.65
C ARG A 319 56.53 -10.58 17.98
N VAL A 320 55.84 -10.99 19.04
CA VAL A 320 56.36 -10.98 20.42
C VAL A 320 56.01 -12.33 21.04
N GLN A 321 56.88 -12.84 21.93
CA GLN A 321 56.76 -14.17 22.52
C GLN A 321 57.31 -14.17 23.96
N ASP A 322 56.81 -15.09 24.78
CA ASP A 322 57.20 -15.46 26.15
C ASP A 322 56.90 -14.47 27.30
N GLY A 323 56.63 -15.08 28.48
CA GLY A 323 56.17 -14.41 29.69
C GLY A 323 55.42 -15.33 30.67
N GLY A 324 55.85 -16.59 30.84
CA GLY A 324 55.14 -17.60 31.64
C GLY A 324 55.72 -17.83 33.04
N HIS A 325 54.86 -18.11 34.02
CA HIS A 325 55.20 -18.64 35.35
C HIS A 325 54.15 -19.69 35.79
N ARG A 326 54.47 -20.50 36.81
CA ARG A 326 53.74 -21.74 37.19
C ARG A 326 53.03 -21.68 38.55
N ASP A 327 52.20 -22.70 38.78
CA ASP A 327 51.32 -22.96 39.92
C ASP A 327 51.97 -22.95 41.31
N HIS A 328 51.14 -22.67 42.33
CA HIS A 328 51.07 -23.44 43.58
C HIS A 328 49.61 -23.47 44.11
N ARG A 329 49.29 -24.36 45.06
CA ARG A 329 47.92 -24.88 45.28
C ARG A 329 47.69 -25.34 46.74
N VAL A 330 46.43 -25.33 47.22
CA VAL A 330 45.91 -25.99 48.46
C VAL A 330 46.33 -25.26 49.77
N GLN A 331 45.58 -25.14 50.89
CA GLN A 331 44.26 -25.62 51.44
C GLN A 331 43.61 -24.43 52.25
N ASP A 332 42.51 -24.45 53.04
CA ASP A 332 41.50 -25.43 53.49
C ASP A 332 40.16 -24.76 53.92
N GLY A 333 39.12 -25.57 54.20
CA GLY A 333 37.99 -25.22 55.09
C GLY A 333 36.68 -24.82 54.38
N GLY A 334 35.57 -25.56 54.48
CA GLY A 334 35.36 -26.84 55.18
C GLY A 334 34.01 -27.53 54.87
N TYR A 335 33.87 -28.76 55.38
CA TYR A 335 32.71 -29.68 55.36
C TYR A 335 31.37 -29.06 55.86
N ARG A 336 30.14 -29.57 55.62
CA ARG A 336 29.49 -30.74 54.94
C ARG A 336 27.95 -30.45 54.90
N ASP A 337 27.00 -31.21 54.33
CA ASP A 337 26.84 -32.19 53.23
C ASP A 337 25.46 -32.91 53.42
N GLY A 338 24.89 -33.61 52.42
CA GLY A 338 23.64 -34.39 52.58
C GLY A 338 22.83 -34.70 51.32
N ARG A 339 23.12 -35.82 50.64
CA ARG A 339 22.26 -36.50 49.65
C ARG A 339 21.89 -37.91 50.12
N VAL A 340 20.72 -38.43 49.70
CA VAL A 340 20.51 -39.85 49.36
C VAL A 340 19.59 -39.94 48.13
N GLN A 341 19.54 -41.12 47.49
CA GLN A 341 18.97 -41.47 46.18
C GLN A 341 18.35 -42.90 46.28
N ASP A 342 17.64 -43.52 45.32
CA ASP A 342 17.40 -43.27 43.88
C ASP A 342 15.85 -43.08 43.62
N GLY A 343 15.13 -43.52 42.58
CA GLY A 343 15.40 -44.39 41.42
C GLY A 343 14.27 -44.47 40.38
N TRP A 344 14.39 -45.41 39.43
CA TRP A 344 13.54 -45.57 38.23
C TRP A 344 12.62 -46.80 38.32
N ASP A 345 11.53 -46.82 37.55
CA ASP A 345 10.98 -48.02 36.87
C ASP A 345 9.97 -47.59 35.76
N GLU A 346 9.59 -48.51 34.88
CA GLU A 346 8.78 -48.28 33.67
C GLU A 346 7.45 -49.11 33.69
N ASP A 347 6.77 -49.26 32.54
CA ASP A 347 5.56 -50.06 32.28
C ASP A 347 4.18 -49.61 32.83
N GLY A 348 3.12 -49.84 32.02
CA GLY A 348 1.70 -49.79 32.46
C GLY A 348 0.70 -49.21 31.44
N LEU A 349 -0.16 -50.05 30.86
CA LEU A 349 -1.25 -49.64 29.94
C LEU A 349 -2.66 -49.84 30.54
N THR A 350 -3.66 -49.28 29.84
CA THR A 350 -5.12 -49.61 29.84
C THR A 350 -6.04 -49.18 31.00
N GLN A 351 -6.80 -48.11 30.70
CA GLN A 351 -8.28 -48.02 30.64
C GLN A 351 -9.22 -47.91 31.88
N ASP A 352 -10.26 -47.11 31.60
CA ASP A 352 -11.66 -47.09 32.09
C ASP A 352 -12.00 -46.70 33.55
N GLY A 353 -13.01 -45.82 33.68
CA GLY A 353 -13.50 -45.25 34.94
C GLY A 353 -14.42 -44.04 34.75
N GLY A 354 -15.53 -44.20 34.02
CA GLY A 354 -16.42 -43.09 33.66
C GLY A 354 -17.56 -42.79 34.64
N TYR A 355 -18.04 -41.54 34.64
CA TYR A 355 -19.28 -41.11 35.33
C TYR A 355 -20.19 -40.33 34.36
N ARG A 356 -21.52 -40.47 34.49
CA ARG A 356 -22.47 -39.93 33.51
C ARG A 356 -23.76 -39.40 34.15
N ALA A 357 -24.16 -38.21 33.69
CA ALA A 357 -25.52 -37.67 33.60
C ALA A 357 -26.38 -37.50 34.88
N GLY A 358 -26.83 -36.26 35.08
CA GLY A 358 -28.19 -35.96 35.54
C GLY A 358 -28.95 -35.26 34.41
N ARG A 359 -30.17 -35.71 34.09
CA ARG A 359 -31.09 -34.98 33.18
C ARG A 359 -32.02 -34.07 34.00
N VAL A 360 -32.41 -32.94 33.42
CA VAL A 360 -33.78 -32.41 33.55
C VAL A 360 -34.27 -32.13 32.12
N GLN A 361 -35.54 -32.43 31.84
CA GLN A 361 -36.16 -32.25 30.54
C GLN A 361 -37.67 -32.06 30.72
N ASP A 362 -38.16 -30.85 30.45
CA ASP A 362 -39.50 -30.50 29.97
C ASP A 362 -39.58 -28.97 29.84
N GLY A 363 -40.42 -28.37 28.99
CA GLY A 363 -41.32 -28.96 28.00
C GLY A 363 -41.59 -27.95 26.86
N GLY A 364 -42.13 -28.43 25.74
CA GLY A 364 -42.33 -27.60 24.54
C GLY A 364 -43.77 -27.14 24.33
N HIS A 365 -43.95 -25.97 23.70
CA HIS A 365 -45.18 -25.55 23.04
C HIS A 365 -44.85 -24.89 21.69
N ARG A 366 -45.85 -24.81 20.80
CA ARG A 366 -45.70 -24.39 19.40
C ARG A 366 -46.63 -23.24 19.00
N ASP A 367 -46.15 -22.50 18.00
CA ASP A 367 -46.86 -21.78 16.94
C ASP A 367 -47.65 -20.48 17.22
N HIS A 368 -47.63 -19.65 16.17
CA HIS A 368 -48.47 -18.49 15.85
C HIS A 368 -48.31 -17.18 16.66
N ARG A 369 -47.49 -16.27 16.12
CA ARG A 369 -48.04 -15.18 15.28
C ARG A 369 -47.01 -14.59 14.30
N VAL A 370 -47.41 -14.51 13.04
CA VAL A 370 -46.94 -13.45 12.12
C VAL A 370 -47.70 -12.17 12.49
N GLN A 371 -47.07 -11.01 12.35
CA GLN A 371 -47.75 -9.73 12.46
C GLN A 371 -47.22 -8.74 11.42
N ASP A 372 -48.00 -8.54 10.34
CA ASP A 372 -47.65 -7.63 9.26
C ASP A 372 -47.63 -6.17 9.74
N GLY A 373 -46.46 -5.55 9.73
CA GLY A 373 -46.25 -4.12 9.97
C GLY A 373 -46.43 -3.30 8.70
N GLY A 374 -47.62 -3.33 8.09
CA GLY A 374 -47.88 -2.66 6.81
C GLY A 374 -47.87 -1.13 6.90
N TYR A 375 -46.75 -0.51 6.51
CA TYR A 375 -46.69 0.94 6.29
C TYR A 375 -47.36 1.33 4.97
N ARG A 376 -48.20 2.36 5.01
CA ARG A 376 -48.97 2.86 3.86
C ARG A 376 -48.25 4.02 3.16
N ASP A 377 -48.52 4.12 1.86
CA ASP A 377 -48.31 5.30 1.01
C ASP A 377 -48.59 6.60 1.78
N GLY A 378 -47.56 7.43 1.89
CA GLY A 378 -47.59 8.76 2.49
C GLY A 378 -47.05 9.76 1.48
N ARG A 379 -47.90 10.22 0.56
CA ARG A 379 -47.54 11.22 -0.44
C ARG A 379 -46.94 12.47 0.21
N VAL A 380 -45.70 12.78 -0.15
CA VAL A 380 -45.21 14.16 -0.05
C VAL A 380 -45.99 14.99 -1.07
N GLN A 381 -46.46 16.16 -0.65
CA GLN A 381 -47.15 17.11 -1.52
C GLN A 381 -46.42 18.44 -1.46
N ASP A 382 -46.04 18.95 -2.63
CA ASP A 382 -45.07 20.04 -2.76
C ASP A 382 -45.71 21.39 -2.40
N GLY A 383 -45.41 21.87 -1.18
CA GLY A 383 -45.84 23.18 -0.70
C GLY A 383 -44.97 24.30 -1.27
N TRP A 384 -45.53 25.08 -2.20
CA TRP A 384 -44.98 26.37 -2.62
C TRP A 384 -45.52 27.47 -1.70
N ASP A 385 -44.63 28.23 -1.07
CA ASP A 385 -44.97 29.48 -0.36
C ASP A 385 -44.13 30.65 -0.90
N GLU A 386 -44.80 31.71 -1.37
CA GLU A 386 -44.18 32.95 -1.86
C GLU A 386 -44.25 34.09 -0.80
N ASP A 387 -43.27 34.99 -0.86
CA ASP A 387 -43.31 36.40 -0.43
C ASP A 387 -43.97 36.80 0.92
N GLY A 388 -43.13 36.86 1.98
CA GLY A 388 -43.42 37.57 3.23
C GLY A 388 -42.37 38.63 3.59
N ARG A 389 -42.61 39.91 3.29
CA ARG A 389 -41.66 41.01 3.57
C ARG A 389 -41.82 41.64 4.98
N LYS A 390 -40.68 42.10 5.53
CA LYS A 390 -40.49 42.94 6.75
C LYS A 390 -40.52 42.13 8.07
N ARG A 391 -39.81 42.54 9.14
CA ARG A 391 -39.13 43.82 9.40
C ARG A 391 -37.87 43.66 10.26
N ASP A 392 -37.09 44.74 10.34
CA ASP A 392 -35.77 44.82 10.96
C ASP A 392 -35.78 44.70 12.50
N GLY A 393 -34.74 44.07 13.05
CA GLY A 393 -34.45 44.01 14.48
C GLY A 393 -32.98 43.65 14.70
N GLY A 394 -32.14 44.65 14.95
CA GLY A 394 -30.69 44.46 15.09
C GLY A 394 -30.27 44.06 16.50
N HIS A 395 -29.28 43.16 16.60
CA HIS A 395 -28.44 43.00 17.77
C HIS A 395 -26.99 42.81 17.29
N GLU A 396 -26.08 43.68 17.71
CA GLU A 396 -24.65 43.47 17.59
C GLU A 396 -24.19 42.73 18.84
N ASP A 397 -23.54 41.57 18.69
CA ASP A 397 -22.84 40.89 19.79
C ASP A 397 -21.55 40.24 19.27
N GLY A 398 -20.56 40.13 20.16
CA GLY A 398 -19.14 40.05 19.80
C GLY A 398 -18.68 38.80 19.01
N PRO A 399 -17.45 38.84 18.46
CA PRO A 399 -16.88 37.74 17.69
C PRO A 399 -16.62 36.52 18.58
N GLY A 400 -17.55 35.58 18.58
CA GLY A 400 -17.38 34.29 19.24
C GLY A 400 -16.16 33.55 18.69
N ALA A 401 -15.22 33.19 19.58
CA ALA A 401 -14.02 32.45 19.23
C ALA A 401 -14.36 31.00 18.86
N GLY A 402 -14.77 30.77 17.61
CA GLY A 402 -15.01 29.45 17.06
C GLY A 402 -13.74 28.59 17.15
N GLY A 403 -13.81 27.51 17.93
CA GLY A 403 -12.70 26.58 18.07
C GLY A 403 -12.40 25.89 16.75
N HIS A 404 -11.30 26.26 16.10
CA HIS A 404 -10.82 25.60 14.88
C HIS A 404 -10.34 24.18 15.20
N GLY A 405 -11.25 23.21 15.14
CA GLY A 405 -10.90 21.80 15.05
C GLY A 405 -10.03 21.54 13.82
N ALA A 406 -8.95 20.78 13.97
CA ALA A 406 -8.14 20.35 12.84
C ALA A 406 -8.85 19.17 12.15
N GLY A 407 -9.16 19.27 10.85
CA GLY A 407 -10.05 18.33 10.13
C GLY A 407 -9.64 16.85 10.19
N GLY A 408 -8.36 16.55 10.42
CA GLY A 408 -7.88 15.18 10.72
C GLY A 408 -8.41 14.59 12.05
N ALA A 409 -9.23 15.34 12.80
CA ALA A 409 -9.95 14.86 13.97
C ALA A 409 -11.23 14.07 13.61
N GLU A 410 -11.94 14.42 12.53
CA GLU A 410 -13.27 13.84 12.24
C GLU A 410 -13.22 12.62 11.31
N PHE A 411 -12.21 12.53 10.43
CA PHE A 411 -11.98 11.39 9.53
C PHE A 411 -10.54 10.87 9.69
N ALA A 412 -10.40 9.58 10.00
CA ALA A 412 -9.12 8.86 9.96
C ALA A 412 -9.38 7.35 9.85
N VAL A 413 -8.88 6.70 8.80
CA VAL A 413 -9.19 5.28 8.50
C VAL A 413 -7.93 4.51 8.11
N GLU A 414 -7.69 3.33 8.69
CA GLU A 414 -6.66 2.38 8.22
C GLU A 414 -7.25 1.56 7.05
N ASP A 415 -6.65 1.66 5.86
CA ASP A 415 -7.12 0.99 4.63
C ASP A 415 -6.23 -0.21 4.24
N PRO A 416 -6.81 -1.37 3.87
CA PRO A 416 -6.04 -2.54 3.45
C PRO A 416 -5.15 -2.34 2.21
N ALA A 417 -5.65 -1.72 1.14
CA ALA A 417 -4.89 -1.53 -0.10
C ALA A 417 -3.73 -0.55 0.07
N PHE A 418 -3.95 0.60 0.73
CA PHE A 418 -2.90 1.58 1.00
C PHE A 418 -1.73 0.94 1.78
N ASN A 419 -2.06 0.15 2.81
CA ASN A 419 -1.07 -0.54 3.62
C ASN A 419 -0.39 -1.71 2.87
N ALA A 420 -1.13 -2.48 2.07
CA ALA A 420 -0.54 -3.52 1.22
C ALA A 420 0.43 -2.94 0.17
N LEU A 421 0.08 -1.82 -0.46
CA LEU A 421 0.96 -1.12 -1.39
C LEU A 421 2.21 -0.54 -0.69
N LEU A 422 2.09 -0.12 0.58
CA LEU A 422 3.24 0.27 1.40
C LEU A 422 4.18 -0.92 1.67
N ILE A 423 3.63 -2.08 2.04
CA ILE A 423 4.39 -3.30 2.33
C ILE A 423 5.15 -3.76 1.07
N ALA A 424 4.46 -3.83 -0.08
CA ALA A 424 5.07 -4.17 -1.36
C ALA A 424 6.22 -3.20 -1.73
N SER A 425 6.03 -1.90 -1.49
CA SER A 425 7.08 -0.90 -1.69
C SER A 425 8.20 -0.96 -0.64
N GLU A 426 7.98 -1.44 0.59
CA GLU A 426 9.07 -1.72 1.55
C GLU A 426 9.91 -2.94 1.11
N HIS A 427 9.29 -3.99 0.55
CA HIS A 427 10.04 -5.07 -0.12
C HIS A 427 10.84 -4.54 -1.33
N ALA A 428 10.26 -3.65 -2.14
CA ALA A 428 10.96 -3.01 -3.25
C ALA A 428 12.11 -2.10 -2.78
N LEU A 429 11.94 -1.37 -1.67
CA LEU A 429 13.04 -0.62 -1.05
C LEU A 429 14.15 -1.52 -0.50
N ALA A 430 13.84 -2.73 -0.04
CA ALA A 430 14.86 -3.72 0.33
C ALA A 430 15.68 -4.16 -0.90
N ARG A 431 15.03 -4.40 -2.05
CA ARG A 431 15.70 -4.72 -3.34
C ARG A 431 16.55 -3.54 -3.85
N ILE A 432 16.02 -2.32 -3.83
CA ILE A 432 16.76 -1.11 -4.23
C ILE A 432 17.96 -0.86 -3.32
N ALA A 433 17.83 -1.08 -2.00
CA ALA A 433 18.95 -0.98 -1.07
C ALA A 433 20.06 -1.99 -1.41
N PHE A 434 19.69 -3.22 -1.77
CA PHE A 434 20.63 -4.28 -2.18
C PHE A 434 21.38 -3.96 -3.47
N GLU A 435 20.68 -3.48 -4.51
CA GLU A 435 21.27 -3.00 -5.76
C GLU A 435 22.18 -1.77 -5.55
N LEU A 436 21.97 -0.99 -4.49
CA LEU A 436 22.84 0.11 -4.07
C LEU A 436 23.96 -0.32 -3.09
N GLY A 437 24.09 -1.62 -2.78
CA GLY A 437 25.18 -2.18 -1.96
C GLY A 437 24.93 -2.24 -0.45
N ALA A 438 23.73 -1.88 0.02
CA ALA A 438 23.32 -2.03 1.43
C ALA A 438 22.58 -3.35 1.67
N THR A 439 22.43 -3.80 2.93
CA THR A 439 21.88 -5.15 3.20
C THR A 439 20.39 -5.31 2.95
N GLY A 440 19.61 -4.22 2.97
CA GLY A 440 18.13 -4.24 2.80
C GLY A 440 17.35 -4.92 3.94
N THR A 441 18.01 -5.55 4.90
CA THR A 441 17.38 -6.40 5.94
C THR A 441 16.36 -5.66 6.80
N ALA A 442 16.67 -4.43 7.23
CA ALA A 442 15.77 -3.60 8.03
C ALA A 442 14.47 -3.20 7.29
N ARG A 443 14.52 -3.13 5.95
CA ARG A 443 13.36 -2.87 5.07
C ARG A 443 12.48 -4.11 4.95
N HIS A 444 13.09 -5.25 4.63
CA HIS A 444 12.39 -6.54 4.58
C HIS A 444 11.73 -6.89 5.92
N ALA A 445 12.48 -6.83 7.03
CA ALA A 445 11.93 -7.10 8.37
C ALA A 445 10.83 -6.11 8.79
N ARG A 446 10.76 -4.91 8.21
CA ARG A 446 9.64 -3.99 8.40
C ARG A 446 8.41 -4.44 7.60
N ALA A 447 8.57 -4.83 6.34
CA ALA A 447 7.48 -5.35 5.51
C ALA A 447 6.78 -6.56 6.16
N GLU A 448 7.56 -7.47 6.76
CA GLU A 448 7.02 -8.59 7.56
C GLU A 448 6.19 -8.11 8.77
N ARG A 449 6.69 -7.16 9.56
CA ARG A 449 5.95 -6.59 10.71
C ARG A 449 4.67 -5.86 10.29
N LEU A 450 4.72 -5.13 9.18
CA LEU A 450 3.56 -4.45 8.61
C LEU A 450 2.52 -5.46 8.09
N THR A 451 2.96 -6.58 7.50
CA THR A 451 2.07 -7.68 7.09
C THR A 451 1.41 -8.34 8.30
N ALA A 452 2.15 -8.57 9.38
CA ALA A 452 1.60 -9.07 10.63
C ALA A 452 0.57 -8.09 11.24
N ALA A 453 0.87 -6.79 11.28
CA ALA A 453 -0.08 -5.76 11.75
C ALA A 453 -1.32 -5.65 10.85
N LEU A 454 -1.19 -5.82 9.53
CA LEU A 454 -2.30 -5.85 8.58
C LEU A 454 -3.26 -7.01 8.91
N VAL A 455 -2.71 -8.22 9.11
CA VAL A 455 -3.48 -9.42 9.49
C VAL A 455 -4.09 -9.28 10.89
N GLU A 456 -3.35 -8.77 11.87
CA GLU A 456 -3.87 -8.57 13.24
C GLU A 456 -5.02 -7.56 13.29
N ARG A 457 -4.93 -6.46 12.52
CA ARG A 457 -5.83 -5.31 12.67
C ARG A 457 -6.98 -5.28 11.67
N LEU A 458 -6.80 -5.72 10.43
CA LEU A 458 -7.75 -5.50 9.34
C LEU A 458 -8.40 -6.78 8.81
N TRP A 459 -7.93 -7.97 9.16
CA TRP A 459 -8.51 -9.25 8.73
C TRP A 459 -9.75 -9.62 9.54
N ASP A 460 -10.84 -10.01 8.87
CA ASP A 460 -11.94 -10.74 9.50
C ASP A 460 -11.92 -12.22 9.02
N PRO A 461 -11.75 -13.19 9.93
CA PRO A 461 -11.67 -14.62 9.58
C PRO A 461 -13.02 -15.30 9.35
N ALA A 462 -14.15 -14.69 9.75
CA ALA A 462 -15.49 -15.21 9.47
C ALA A 462 -15.93 -14.84 8.05
N GLU A 463 -15.67 -13.59 7.66
CA GLU A 463 -15.88 -13.07 6.30
C GLU A 463 -14.81 -13.58 5.31
N GLY A 464 -13.58 -13.83 5.79
CA GLY A 464 -12.46 -14.23 4.95
C GLY A 464 -11.98 -13.11 4.03
N MET A 465 -11.91 -11.89 4.58
CA MET A 465 -11.58 -10.66 3.86
C MET A 465 -10.92 -9.62 4.78
N PHE A 466 -10.15 -8.68 4.21
CA PHE A 466 -9.70 -7.50 4.94
C PHE A 466 -10.72 -6.36 4.85
N PHE A 467 -10.89 -5.59 5.92
CA PHE A 467 -11.79 -4.42 5.97
C PHE A 467 -11.06 -3.14 6.36
N CYS A 468 -11.65 -1.99 6.01
CA CYS A 468 -11.18 -0.69 6.49
C CYS A 468 -11.46 -0.56 7.99
N ARG A 469 -10.59 0.13 8.76
CA ARG A 469 -10.79 0.38 10.20
C ARG A 469 -10.92 1.87 10.49
N ASP A 470 -12.12 2.31 10.86
CA ASP A 470 -12.43 3.70 11.22
C ASP A 470 -11.86 4.00 12.62
N LEU A 471 -10.81 4.83 12.68
CA LEU A 471 -10.18 5.25 13.94
C LEU A 471 -10.99 6.30 14.71
N ARG A 472 -12.10 6.78 14.13
CA ARG A 472 -13.09 7.69 14.74
C ARG A 472 -14.44 7.01 14.96
N GLY A 473 -14.52 5.69 14.76
CA GLY A 473 -15.74 4.88 14.90
C GLY A 473 -15.71 3.95 16.10
N GLY A 474 -16.77 3.97 16.90
CA GLY A 474 -16.96 3.11 18.07
C GLY A 474 -18.04 3.65 19.02
N ASP A 475 -18.61 2.78 19.85
CA ASP A 475 -19.54 3.16 20.91
C ASP A 475 -18.76 3.83 22.06
N PRO A 476 -19.11 5.06 22.51
CA PRO A 476 -18.41 5.75 23.58
C PRO A 476 -18.73 5.17 24.98
N ASP A 477 -18.31 3.93 25.25
CA ASP A 477 -18.23 3.36 26.60
C ASP A 477 -17.24 4.17 27.46
N PRO A 478 -17.70 4.94 28.48
CA PRO A 478 -16.84 5.76 29.31
C PRO A 478 -15.96 4.93 30.28
N GLY A 479 -16.18 3.62 30.39
CA GLY A 479 -15.45 2.71 31.28
C GLY A 479 -14.15 2.15 30.70
N ARG A 480 -13.93 2.23 29.38
CA ARG A 480 -12.73 1.71 28.70
C ARG A 480 -11.86 2.85 28.15
N ARG A 481 -10.53 2.67 28.19
CA ARG A 481 -9.64 3.50 27.37
C ARG A 481 -9.96 3.22 25.88
N PRO A 482 -10.12 4.25 25.03
CA PRO A 482 -10.35 4.05 23.61
C PRO A 482 -9.07 3.49 22.97
N LEU A 483 -9.07 2.19 22.72
CA LEU A 483 -8.09 1.49 21.89
C LEU A 483 -8.81 1.02 20.62
N THR A 484 -8.25 1.39 19.46
CA THR A 484 -8.58 0.88 18.12
C THR A 484 -10.06 0.90 17.75
N GLY A 485 -10.48 1.91 16.98
CA GLY A 485 -11.85 2.01 16.43
C GLY A 485 -12.23 0.86 15.48
N ALA A 486 -13.51 0.81 15.09
CA ALA A 486 -14.15 -0.38 14.51
C ALA A 486 -13.75 -0.71 13.06
N LEU A 487 -13.88 -1.98 12.66
CA LEU A 487 -13.92 -2.36 11.25
C LEU A 487 -15.22 -1.82 10.63
N VAL A 488 -15.11 -1.27 9.42
CA VAL A 488 -16.25 -0.86 8.59
C VAL A 488 -16.72 -2.08 7.80
N PRO A 489 -17.98 -2.53 7.93
CA PRO A 489 -18.45 -3.82 7.38
C PRO A 489 -18.75 -3.80 5.86
N GLU A 490 -17.94 -3.07 5.10
CA GLU A 490 -18.12 -2.84 3.66
C GLU A 490 -17.07 -3.59 2.84
N ARG A 491 -17.50 -4.58 2.04
CA ARG A 491 -16.61 -5.41 1.22
C ARG A 491 -16.20 -4.66 -0.06
N GLY A 492 -15.27 -3.72 0.06
CA GLY A 492 -14.61 -3.07 -1.07
C GLY A 492 -13.41 -3.86 -1.61
N VAL A 493 -13.08 -3.70 -2.90
CA VAL A 493 -11.93 -4.38 -3.56
C VAL A 493 -10.60 -4.12 -2.86
N SER A 494 -10.47 -3.02 -2.12
CA SER A 494 -9.35 -2.74 -1.22
C SER A 494 -9.00 -3.94 -0.33
N GLY A 495 -10.02 -4.62 0.21
CA GLY A 495 -9.87 -5.80 1.07
C GLY A 495 -9.32 -7.06 0.39
N LEU A 496 -9.22 -7.06 -0.95
CA LEU A 496 -8.63 -8.14 -1.76
C LEU A 496 -7.20 -7.81 -2.22
N VAL A 497 -6.84 -6.52 -2.30
CA VAL A 497 -5.51 -6.05 -2.71
C VAL A 497 -4.36 -6.69 -1.89
N PRO A 498 -4.49 -6.98 -0.57
CA PRO A 498 -3.47 -7.73 0.19
C PRO A 498 -2.98 -9.04 -0.44
N LEU A 499 -3.70 -9.65 -1.39
CA LEU A 499 -3.19 -10.75 -2.22
C LEU A 499 -1.84 -10.44 -2.91
N LEU A 500 -1.41 -9.18 -3.07
CA LEU A 500 -0.09 -8.86 -3.66
C LEU A 500 1.11 -9.13 -2.73
N LEU A 501 0.88 -9.57 -1.48
CA LEU A 501 1.89 -9.64 -0.43
C LEU A 501 2.52 -11.03 -0.25
N PRO A 502 3.85 -11.19 -0.39
CA PRO A 502 4.51 -12.49 -0.29
C PRO A 502 4.48 -13.10 1.12
N GLY A 503 4.37 -12.26 2.15
CA GLY A 503 4.32 -12.67 3.57
C GLY A 503 2.92 -13.06 4.08
N LEU A 504 1.87 -13.08 3.24
CA LEU A 504 0.54 -13.48 3.73
C LEU A 504 0.52 -14.95 4.21
N PRO A 505 -0.12 -15.24 5.36
CA PRO A 505 -0.42 -16.61 5.75
C PRO A 505 -1.22 -17.33 4.65
N ARG A 506 -0.89 -18.59 4.38
CA ARG A 506 -1.44 -19.35 3.25
C ARG A 506 -2.97 -19.47 3.34
N GLU A 507 -3.48 -19.66 4.55
CA GLU A 507 -4.90 -19.72 4.88
C GLU A 507 -5.63 -18.41 4.62
N VAL A 508 -4.99 -17.25 4.89
CA VAL A 508 -5.54 -15.92 4.58
C VAL A 508 -5.60 -15.70 3.07
N ALA A 509 -4.52 -15.99 2.34
CA ALA A 509 -4.50 -15.92 0.88
C ALA A 509 -5.51 -16.89 0.23
N THR A 510 -5.65 -18.11 0.75
CA THR A 510 -6.64 -19.10 0.27
C THR A 510 -8.07 -18.62 0.51
N ALA A 511 -8.35 -18.03 1.67
CA ALA A 511 -9.64 -17.44 1.97
C ALA A 511 -9.95 -16.25 1.05
N LEU A 512 -8.99 -15.36 0.80
CA LEU A 512 -9.15 -14.24 -0.13
C LEU A 512 -9.44 -14.68 -1.57
N VAL A 513 -8.72 -15.68 -2.10
CA VAL A 513 -8.99 -16.22 -3.45
C VAL A 513 -10.39 -16.84 -3.52
N ARG A 514 -10.84 -17.51 -2.45
CA ARG A 514 -12.22 -18.02 -2.33
C ARG A 514 -13.25 -16.88 -2.30
N THR A 515 -12.97 -15.77 -1.62
CA THR A 515 -13.86 -14.59 -1.55
C THR A 515 -13.95 -13.87 -2.90
N LEU A 516 -12.81 -13.64 -3.56
CA LEU A 516 -12.70 -13.05 -4.91
C LEU A 516 -13.45 -13.86 -5.99
N ARG A 517 -13.39 -15.19 -5.91
CA ARG A 517 -14.13 -16.12 -6.79
C ARG A 517 -15.56 -16.42 -6.29
N GLY A 518 -15.92 -15.93 -5.11
CA GLY A 518 -17.20 -16.14 -4.44
C GLY A 518 -18.30 -15.18 -4.91
N PRO A 519 -19.53 -15.28 -4.37
CA PRO A 519 -20.68 -14.53 -4.89
C PRO A 519 -20.58 -13.00 -4.69
N HIS A 520 -19.73 -12.54 -3.77
CA HIS A 520 -19.48 -11.12 -3.50
C HIS A 520 -18.68 -10.40 -4.60
N PHE A 521 -17.87 -11.12 -5.38
CA PHE A 521 -16.99 -10.53 -6.41
C PHE A 521 -17.08 -11.22 -7.77
N GLY A 522 -17.45 -12.50 -7.81
CA GLY A 522 -17.83 -13.24 -9.01
C GLY A 522 -16.71 -13.48 -10.03
N LEU A 523 -15.44 -13.30 -9.68
CA LEU A 523 -14.36 -13.26 -10.69
C LEU A 523 -14.26 -14.58 -11.46
N GLY A 524 -14.47 -14.49 -12.77
CA GLY A 524 -14.42 -15.64 -13.69
C GLY A 524 -15.68 -16.52 -13.65
N THR A 525 -16.76 -16.06 -13.02
CA THR A 525 -18.08 -16.71 -13.01
C THR A 525 -19.19 -15.73 -13.38
N THR A 526 -19.44 -14.72 -12.55
CA THR A 526 -20.43 -13.66 -12.77
C THR A 526 -19.83 -12.43 -13.43
N THR A 527 -18.56 -12.13 -13.14
CA THR A 527 -17.85 -10.92 -13.59
C THR A 527 -16.61 -11.26 -14.39
N ARG A 528 -16.25 -10.40 -15.35
CA ARG A 528 -15.04 -10.57 -16.19
C ARG A 528 -13.79 -10.05 -15.51
N LEU A 529 -13.94 -8.98 -14.72
CA LEU A 529 -12.93 -8.30 -13.91
C LEU A 529 -13.50 -8.13 -12.50
N ALA A 530 -12.64 -7.95 -11.49
CA ALA A 530 -13.12 -7.80 -10.11
C ALA A 530 -13.83 -6.44 -9.94
N PRO A 531 -15.09 -6.40 -9.45
CA PRO A 531 -15.80 -5.16 -9.17
C PRO A 531 -15.13 -4.41 -8.01
N SER A 532 -15.30 -3.09 -7.97
CA SER A 532 -14.77 -2.21 -6.90
C SER A 532 -15.44 -2.44 -5.54
N TYR A 533 -16.64 -3.02 -5.53
CA TYR A 533 -17.47 -3.25 -4.36
C TYR A 533 -18.28 -4.54 -4.49
N ASP A 534 -18.85 -4.99 -3.36
CA ASP A 534 -19.65 -6.21 -3.21
C ASP A 534 -20.85 -6.25 -4.18
N LEU A 535 -20.93 -7.28 -5.01
CA LEU A 535 -22.07 -7.56 -5.90
C LEU A 535 -23.40 -7.78 -5.13
N LEU A 536 -23.33 -8.03 -3.82
CA LEU A 536 -24.46 -8.23 -2.93
C LEU A 536 -24.68 -7.07 -1.94
N GLY A 537 -23.88 -6.00 -2.03
CA GLY A 537 -23.99 -4.84 -1.15
C GLY A 537 -25.10 -3.87 -1.57
N GLU A 538 -25.79 -3.26 -0.59
CA GLU A 538 -26.90 -2.33 -0.85
C GLU A 538 -26.46 -1.09 -1.67
N ALA A 539 -25.20 -0.67 -1.52
CA ALA A 539 -24.63 0.45 -2.24
C ALA A 539 -24.12 0.11 -3.66
N PHE A 540 -24.35 -1.11 -4.16
CA PHE A 540 -23.82 -1.54 -5.46
C PHE A 540 -24.48 -0.81 -6.63
N ASP A 541 -23.66 -0.18 -7.45
CA ASP A 541 -24.02 0.48 -8.70
C ASP A 541 -22.93 0.13 -9.73
N PRO A 542 -23.25 -0.52 -10.87
CA PRO A 542 -22.24 -1.03 -11.79
C PRO A 542 -21.51 0.05 -12.59
N HIS A 543 -21.99 1.31 -12.58
CA HIS A 543 -21.39 2.44 -13.32
C HIS A 543 -20.78 3.51 -12.41
N ARG A 544 -21.23 3.64 -11.15
CA ARG A 544 -20.85 4.75 -10.26
C ARG A 544 -19.48 4.59 -9.58
N TYR A 545 -18.43 4.79 -10.37
CA TYR A 545 -17.05 5.04 -9.91
C TYR A 545 -16.49 3.88 -9.04
N TRP A 546 -16.36 4.02 -7.72
CA TRP A 546 -15.85 2.96 -6.82
C TRP A 546 -16.95 2.21 -6.03
N ARG A 547 -18.20 2.23 -6.53
CA ARG A 547 -19.36 1.54 -5.93
C ARG A 547 -19.81 0.28 -6.67
N GLY A 548 -19.02 -0.22 -7.62
CA GLY A 548 -19.37 -1.41 -8.40
C GLY A 548 -18.56 -1.64 -9.68
N PRO A 549 -18.18 -0.61 -10.48
CA PRO A 549 -17.36 -0.81 -11.66
C PRO A 549 -16.09 -1.61 -11.39
N ALA A 550 -15.62 -2.37 -12.36
CA ALA A 550 -14.30 -3.00 -12.31
C ALA A 550 -13.22 -2.04 -12.84
N TRP A 551 -12.05 -2.08 -12.19
CA TRP A 551 -10.94 -1.15 -12.46
C TRP A 551 -9.69 -1.90 -12.93
N PHE A 552 -8.96 -1.31 -13.87
CA PHE A 552 -7.80 -1.96 -14.49
C PHE A 552 -6.59 -2.05 -13.55
N ASN A 553 -6.39 -1.06 -12.68
CA ASN A 553 -5.31 -1.04 -11.69
C ASN A 553 -5.50 -2.09 -10.59
N THR A 554 -6.71 -2.25 -10.05
CA THR A 554 -7.01 -3.32 -9.07
C THR A 554 -7.02 -4.70 -9.72
N SER A 555 -7.54 -4.83 -10.95
CA SER A 555 -7.46 -6.07 -11.72
C SER A 555 -6.01 -6.52 -11.96
N TRP A 556 -5.10 -5.59 -12.24
CA TRP A 556 -3.67 -5.88 -12.34
C TRP A 556 -3.07 -6.31 -11.00
N LEU A 557 -3.36 -5.60 -9.89
CA LEU A 557 -2.88 -6.00 -8.55
C LEU A 557 -3.38 -7.40 -8.14
N LEU A 558 -4.62 -7.75 -8.49
CA LEU A 558 -5.19 -9.07 -8.23
C LEU A 558 -4.63 -10.17 -9.13
N GLU A 559 -4.32 -9.88 -10.40
CA GLU A 559 -3.60 -10.80 -11.30
C GLU A 559 -2.24 -11.20 -10.70
N ARG A 560 -1.49 -10.20 -10.21
CA ARG A 560 -0.18 -10.37 -9.59
C ARG A 560 -0.27 -11.19 -8.30
N GLY A 561 -1.31 -10.96 -7.49
CA GLY A 561 -1.56 -11.70 -6.26
C GLY A 561 -2.02 -13.16 -6.48
N LEU A 562 -2.88 -13.39 -7.48
CA LEU A 562 -3.25 -14.74 -7.92
C LEU A 562 -2.02 -15.51 -8.40
N ARG A 563 -1.16 -14.87 -9.20
CA ARG A 563 0.09 -15.45 -9.70
C ARG A 563 1.08 -15.78 -8.57
N LEU A 564 1.23 -14.86 -7.61
CA LEU A 564 2.07 -15.02 -6.41
C LEU A 564 1.65 -16.24 -5.56
N HIS A 565 0.35 -16.37 -5.28
CA HIS A 565 -0.18 -17.46 -4.45
C HIS A 565 -0.49 -18.76 -5.23
N GLY A 566 -0.08 -18.84 -6.50
CA GLY A 566 -0.07 -20.07 -7.30
C GLY A 566 -1.30 -20.35 -8.16
N ASP A 567 -2.30 -19.47 -8.17
CA ASP A 567 -3.48 -19.55 -9.04
C ASP A 567 -3.15 -19.01 -10.45
N GLN A 568 -2.19 -19.68 -11.12
CA GLN A 568 -1.72 -19.31 -12.47
C GLN A 568 -2.87 -19.30 -13.48
N ALA A 569 -3.79 -20.26 -13.39
CA ALA A 569 -4.95 -20.33 -14.29
C ALA A 569 -5.94 -19.18 -14.07
N GLY A 570 -6.13 -18.72 -12.82
CA GLY A 570 -6.87 -17.51 -12.51
C GLY A 570 -6.19 -16.25 -13.03
N ALA A 571 -4.88 -16.11 -12.79
CA ALA A 571 -4.09 -14.99 -13.30
C ALA A 571 -4.11 -14.92 -14.84
N ASP A 572 -3.91 -16.04 -15.53
CA ASP A 572 -3.94 -16.12 -17.00
C ASP A 572 -5.36 -15.91 -17.59
N ALA A 573 -6.43 -16.15 -16.82
CA ALA A 573 -7.79 -15.78 -17.20
C ALA A 573 -8.04 -14.28 -17.03
N LEU A 574 -7.69 -13.72 -15.86
CA LEU A 574 -7.84 -12.29 -15.55
C LEU A 574 -6.99 -11.42 -16.49
N ARG A 575 -5.74 -11.79 -16.75
CA ARG A 575 -4.87 -11.15 -17.74
C ARG A 575 -5.51 -11.09 -19.14
N ARG A 576 -6.14 -12.18 -19.60
CA ARG A 576 -6.84 -12.19 -20.90
C ARG A 576 -8.09 -11.31 -20.88
N ALA A 577 -8.85 -11.30 -19.78
CA ALA A 577 -10.01 -10.41 -19.64
C ALA A 577 -9.58 -8.93 -19.65
N VAL A 578 -8.52 -8.57 -18.94
CA VAL A 578 -7.96 -7.20 -18.94
C VAL A 578 -7.54 -6.76 -20.34
N LEU A 579 -6.79 -7.60 -21.07
CA LEU A 579 -6.31 -7.25 -22.41
C LEU A 579 -7.44 -7.13 -23.45
N ASP A 580 -8.43 -8.02 -23.39
CA ASP A 580 -9.62 -7.99 -24.25
C ASP A 580 -10.47 -6.73 -23.99
N ILE A 581 -10.78 -6.46 -22.73
CA ILE A 581 -11.64 -5.33 -22.34
C ILE A 581 -10.92 -3.98 -22.54
N ALA A 582 -9.58 -3.92 -22.38
CA ALA A 582 -8.82 -2.71 -22.69
C ALA A 582 -8.85 -2.35 -24.20
N ASP A 583 -8.85 -3.36 -25.10
CA ASP A 583 -8.97 -3.12 -26.55
C ASP A 583 -10.39 -2.66 -26.93
N THR A 584 -11.44 -3.28 -26.36
CA THR A 584 -12.84 -2.96 -26.70
C THR A 584 -13.36 -1.67 -26.06
N SER A 585 -12.91 -1.33 -24.85
CA SER A 585 -13.31 -0.10 -24.13
C SER A 585 -12.53 1.17 -24.54
N ASP A 586 -11.60 1.06 -25.49
CA ASP A 586 -10.61 2.09 -25.83
C ASP A 586 -9.87 2.65 -24.60
N PHE A 587 -9.36 1.73 -23.78
CA PHE A 587 -8.65 2.01 -22.53
C PHE A 587 -9.46 2.88 -21.55
N ALA A 588 -10.67 2.45 -21.18
CA ALA A 588 -11.48 3.16 -20.20
C ALA A 588 -10.80 3.30 -18.81
N GLU A 589 -11.25 4.27 -18.03
CA GLU A 589 -10.89 4.50 -16.63
C GLU A 589 -11.33 3.29 -15.78
N TYR A 590 -12.59 2.89 -15.94
CA TYR A 590 -13.27 1.73 -15.34
C TYR A 590 -14.33 1.17 -16.31
N VAL A 591 -14.93 0.03 -15.97
CA VAL A 591 -15.95 -0.64 -16.79
C VAL A 591 -17.05 -1.27 -15.94
N ASP A 592 -18.23 -1.50 -16.52
CA ASP A 592 -19.23 -2.40 -15.91
C ASP A 592 -18.59 -3.81 -15.70
N PRO A 593 -18.73 -4.42 -14.50
CA PRO A 593 -18.00 -5.64 -14.15
C PRO A 593 -18.56 -6.91 -14.83
N TYR A 594 -19.80 -6.86 -15.33
CA TYR A 594 -20.49 -7.96 -16.01
C TYR A 594 -20.28 -7.91 -17.53
N THR A 595 -20.48 -6.74 -18.15
CA THR A 595 -20.47 -6.53 -19.60
C THR A 595 -19.09 -6.15 -20.13
N GLY A 596 -18.31 -5.38 -19.36
CA GLY A 596 -17.09 -4.72 -19.83
C GLY A 596 -17.35 -3.44 -20.65
N GLU A 597 -18.54 -2.85 -20.55
CA GLU A 597 -18.87 -1.56 -21.17
C GLU A 597 -18.04 -0.42 -20.54
N ALA A 598 -17.63 0.54 -21.38
CA ALA A 598 -16.71 1.61 -20.99
C ALA A 598 -17.39 2.68 -20.12
N CYS A 599 -16.81 2.99 -18.96
CA CYS A 599 -17.30 4.01 -18.05
C CYS A 599 -16.18 5.00 -17.69
N GLY A 600 -16.55 6.23 -17.31
CA GLY A 600 -15.59 7.31 -17.08
C GLY A 600 -14.86 7.76 -18.36
N ALA A 601 -13.59 8.14 -18.25
CA ALA A 601 -12.81 8.61 -19.40
C ALA A 601 -12.16 7.47 -20.21
N THR A 602 -12.25 7.52 -21.55
CA THR A 602 -11.44 6.67 -22.46
C THR A 602 -10.05 7.25 -22.69
N GLY A 603 -9.15 6.48 -23.30
CA GLY A 603 -7.74 6.87 -23.49
C GLY A 603 -6.99 7.02 -22.15
N PHE A 604 -7.33 6.20 -21.16
CA PHE A 604 -6.83 6.33 -19.81
C PHE A 604 -5.41 5.79 -19.66
N SER A 605 -4.52 6.57 -19.05
CA SER A 605 -3.09 6.26 -19.08
C SER A 605 -2.68 5.08 -18.21
N TRP A 606 -3.28 4.79 -17.03
CA TRP A 606 -2.97 3.50 -16.38
C TRP A 606 -3.48 2.31 -17.20
N THR A 607 -4.58 2.45 -17.95
CA THR A 607 -5.20 1.32 -18.65
C THR A 607 -4.34 0.94 -19.85
N ALA A 608 -3.84 1.94 -20.58
CA ALA A 608 -2.80 1.74 -21.57
C ALA A 608 -1.49 1.21 -20.96
N ALA A 609 -1.03 1.75 -19.83
CA ALA A 609 0.24 1.34 -19.20
C ALA A 609 0.22 -0.11 -18.68
N LEU A 610 -0.86 -0.53 -18.02
CA LEU A 610 -1.00 -1.88 -17.47
C LEU A 610 -1.34 -2.89 -18.57
N THR A 611 -1.96 -2.45 -19.68
CA THR A 611 -2.02 -3.24 -20.92
C THR A 611 -0.62 -3.50 -21.48
N LEU A 612 0.23 -2.47 -21.58
CA LEU A 612 1.63 -2.64 -22.02
C LEU A 612 2.40 -3.56 -21.07
N ASP A 613 2.18 -3.47 -19.76
CA ASP A 613 2.82 -4.35 -18.80
C ASP A 613 2.42 -5.82 -18.98
N LEU A 614 1.11 -6.09 -18.98
CA LEU A 614 0.59 -7.44 -19.16
C LEU A 614 0.96 -8.03 -20.53
N LEU A 615 1.13 -7.23 -21.58
CA LEU A 615 1.59 -7.71 -22.88
C LEU A 615 3.05 -8.21 -22.87
N HIS A 616 3.90 -7.75 -21.95
CA HIS A 616 5.31 -8.13 -21.84
C HIS A 616 5.61 -9.16 -20.75
N ASP A 617 4.62 -9.61 -19.97
CA ASP A 617 4.80 -10.75 -19.07
C ASP A 617 5.06 -12.03 -19.86
N ASP A 618 6.27 -12.58 -19.68
CA ASP A 618 6.84 -13.71 -20.42
C ASP A 618 6.20 -15.07 -20.08
N THR A 619 4.90 -15.15 -20.31
CA THR A 619 4.06 -16.36 -20.27
C THR A 619 4.33 -17.30 -21.46
N THR A 620 5.23 -16.92 -22.37
CA THR A 620 5.54 -17.61 -23.63
C THR A 620 6.79 -18.49 -23.63
N SER A 621 7.50 -18.62 -22.50
CA SER A 621 8.59 -19.59 -22.34
C SER A 621 8.09 -21.00 -21.94
N GLY A 622 7.04 -21.47 -22.63
CA GLY A 622 6.22 -22.63 -22.24
C GLY A 622 6.26 -23.85 -23.18
N THR A 623 7.00 -23.81 -24.29
CA THR A 623 7.04 -24.93 -25.27
C THR A 623 8.47 -25.23 -25.73
N GLY A 624 9.13 -26.18 -25.07
CA GLY A 624 10.53 -26.53 -25.34
C GLY A 624 11.00 -27.82 -24.68
N VAL A 625 10.39 -28.96 -25.05
CA VAL A 625 10.82 -30.29 -24.54
C VAL A 625 12.17 -30.66 -25.17
N MET A 626 13.26 -30.27 -24.51
CA MET A 626 14.61 -30.75 -24.81
C MET A 626 14.91 -31.95 -23.92
N ALA A 627 14.74 -33.15 -24.48
CA ALA A 627 15.20 -34.38 -23.85
C ALA A 627 16.73 -34.33 -23.68
N GLY A 628 17.22 -34.67 -22.49
CA GLY A 628 18.66 -34.74 -22.22
C GLY A 628 19.35 -35.80 -23.08
N PRO A 629 20.60 -35.57 -23.54
CA PRO A 629 21.33 -36.56 -24.33
C PRO A 629 21.62 -37.81 -23.48
N GLY A 630 21.05 -38.94 -23.88
CA GLY A 630 21.21 -40.21 -23.17
C GLY A 630 22.64 -40.72 -23.18
N ILE A 631 23.19 -40.98 -21.99
CA ILE A 631 24.44 -41.74 -21.82
C ILE A 631 24.09 -43.25 -21.91
N PRO A 632 24.92 -44.10 -22.55
CA PRO A 632 24.51 -45.47 -22.90
C PRO A 632 24.22 -46.38 -21.70
N ALA A 633 23.33 -47.36 -21.92
CA ALA A 633 22.98 -48.37 -20.92
C ALA A 633 24.20 -49.22 -20.51
N GLY A 634 24.36 -49.45 -19.20
CA GLY A 634 25.54 -50.10 -18.62
C GLY A 634 25.20 -51.00 -17.43
N THR A 635 24.68 -52.20 -17.74
CA THR A 635 24.77 -53.42 -16.92
C THR A 635 24.07 -53.46 -15.56
N ASP A 636 22.99 -54.26 -15.48
CA ASP A 636 22.43 -54.75 -14.21
C ASP A 636 23.46 -55.54 -13.37
N ILE A 637 23.49 -55.29 -12.06
CA ILE A 637 23.99 -56.27 -11.07
C ILE A 637 23.04 -56.30 -9.87
N THR A 638 21.95 -57.06 -9.98
CA THR A 638 21.26 -57.58 -8.79
C THR A 638 22.02 -58.79 -8.27
N ALA A 639 22.39 -58.77 -6.99
CA ALA A 639 23.06 -59.90 -6.36
C ALA A 639 22.07 -61.01 -6.01
N LEU A 640 22.37 -62.27 -6.35
CA LEU A 640 22.20 -63.46 -5.49
C LEU A 640 22.47 -64.77 -6.25
N LYS A 641 23.64 -65.39 -6.00
CA LYS A 641 23.78 -66.78 -5.52
C LYS A 641 25.25 -67.17 -5.34
N GLY A 642 25.60 -67.57 -4.13
CA GLY A 642 26.74 -68.46 -3.89
C GLY A 642 26.37 -69.90 -4.26
N GLY A 643 27.35 -70.71 -4.59
CA GLY A 643 27.16 -72.10 -5.03
C GLY A 643 28.49 -72.80 -5.21
N ASP A 644 29.25 -72.96 -4.12
CA ASP A 644 30.36 -73.90 -4.10
C ASP A 644 29.83 -75.35 -4.01
N ARG A 645 30.66 -76.32 -4.33
CA ARG A 645 30.25 -77.63 -4.87
C ARG A 645 29.66 -78.58 -3.82
N GLY A 646 28.55 -79.21 -4.18
CA GLY A 646 27.89 -80.30 -3.47
C GLY A 646 26.82 -80.95 -4.35
#